data_AF-A0A1S6H121-F1
#
_entry.id   AF-A0A1S6H121-F1
#
_cell.length_a   1.000
_cell.length_b   1.000
_cell.length_c   1.000
_cell.angle_alpha   90.00
_cell.angle_beta   90.00
_cell.angle_gamma   90.00
#
_symmetry.space_group_name_H-M   'P 1'
#
loop_
_entity.id
_entity.type
_entity.pdbx_description
1 polymer ?
#
loop_
_entity_poly.entity_id
_entity_poly.type
_entity_poly.pdbx_seq_one_letter_code
_entity_poly.pdbx_strand_id
1 'polypeptide(L)'
;MKKGVVVIILLLMIIPITYSFSVKDFLNDFGLFIKNKQLVISGFTSYGTCSDACLISGAKECSGNGYRTCGDYNLDSCLEWSSVTSCNLNQICSNGNCICNPDWQCTSWTLCNNNQQTRTCSDLNNCGTISGKPLETQSCTSFQASSYGSCSDECAQNSRECSGNGYRICGNYDSDSCLEWGSVSPCIQNQICAGGLCSVVGGDVISNKCADGTNYSQCSTTRPKFCNTGTLINKCSDCGCPNNGQCQPDGSCISSPPRLQSTNLSLINEPPIFYFLPELIISKSQTNLNNLIELDKYSRDPENKKLEFNFEKKQKTFESDLITCFINDNIFGCNEPEREGSLRLIIFASDGIKDSSSQILLRILPIAGGDGLSAENRAPIANAGEDKVVSRGGQFILDASKSYDLDSNLPNLPSNYIWYENGEKIGNGINLKKTFSSGTHTITLQVIDISGLSSTDEVVISVESKDTCKDTNALYVPDDTICNKKWPSNEGKTVVINSRGYSCDLVEVCSENLDLIVEEAIDCCDGTPIIGNEARINSCSFANKYSTSNSKRCQALYLIQSLGGNSIYMKDYFEAEMCCRGVTELCNNQRNLYSARPLPNTGKDLTSLRCNNNPENNPPGEWISDSKLDLNNIALQDVPTHVSLNVLSTGTCVDYSFSLTTLLRKVGYKSDEIYTVEAYNHAYNLVKLPFDNKYTLVDTTGNNDPAIIFGHVPLGYDYCENIKTCYNDNGEALCPSFDNIYGCENAKQSIVKQGKVIGFRTNEIINKIVELVRVELER
;
A
#
# COMPACT_ATOMS: atom_id res chain seq x y z
N MET A 1 -7.50 47.94 35.89
CA MET A 1 -7.05 47.49 34.55
C MET A 1 -7.29 45.99 34.47
N LYS A 2 -8.21 45.54 33.59
CA LYS A 2 -8.60 44.13 33.49
C LYS A 2 -7.42 43.30 32.97
N LYS A 3 -7.23 42.10 33.52
CA LYS A 3 -6.12 41.16 33.20
C LYS A 3 -5.87 40.97 31.68
N GLY A 4 -6.89 41.13 30.83
CA GLY A 4 -6.76 41.08 29.37
C GLY A 4 -5.87 42.16 28.74
N VAL A 5 -5.78 43.36 29.33
CA VAL A 5 -4.93 44.45 28.80
C VAL A 5 -3.44 44.15 29.02
N VAL A 6 -3.10 43.45 30.10
CA VAL A 6 -1.72 43.05 30.41
C VAL A 6 -1.24 41.94 29.45
N VAL A 7 -2.14 41.03 29.06
CA VAL A 7 -1.85 39.96 28.09
C VAL A 7 -1.63 40.53 26.68
N ILE A 8 -2.45 41.51 26.26
CA ILE A 8 -2.29 42.20 24.97
C ILE A 8 -0.98 43.00 24.92
N ILE A 9 -0.60 43.66 26.01
CA ILE A 9 0.67 44.40 26.11
C ILE A 9 1.88 43.46 26.09
N LEU A 10 1.80 42.29 26.74
CA LEU A 10 2.83 41.25 26.67
C LEU A 10 2.96 40.65 25.26
N LEU A 11 1.84 40.43 24.57
CA LEU A 11 1.81 39.97 23.17
C LEU A 11 2.45 40.99 22.21
N LEU A 12 2.17 42.29 22.37
CA LEU A 12 2.75 43.35 21.53
C LEU A 12 4.25 43.56 21.76
N MET A 13 4.82 43.12 22.89
CA MET A 13 6.25 43.21 23.16
C MET A 13 7.06 41.99 22.69
N ILE A 14 6.43 40.83 22.50
CA ILE A 14 7.13 39.57 22.16
C ILE A 14 7.16 39.34 20.64
N ILE A 15 6.12 39.76 19.91
CA ILE A 15 5.99 39.53 18.46
C ILE A 15 7.05 40.26 17.58
N PRO A 16 7.57 41.47 17.92
CA PRO A 16 8.53 42.16 17.05
C PRO A 16 9.97 41.61 17.12
N ILE A 17 10.28 40.69 18.05
CA ILE A 17 11.65 40.23 18.27
C ILE A 17 12.01 39.08 17.30
N THR A 18 11.04 38.45 16.64
CA THR A 18 11.27 37.26 15.79
C THR A 18 10.89 37.40 14.32
N TYR A 19 10.08 38.39 13.93
CA TYR A 19 9.68 38.57 12.54
C TYR A 19 9.70 40.05 12.16
N SER A 20 10.51 40.39 11.16
CA SER A 20 10.65 41.73 10.56
C SER A 20 9.38 42.17 9.82
N PHE A 21 8.24 42.32 10.51
CA PHE A 21 7.01 42.89 9.98
C PHE A 21 6.68 44.23 10.67
N SER A 22 6.21 45.18 9.87
CA SER A 22 5.78 46.50 10.33
C SER A 22 4.46 46.37 11.11
N VAL A 23 4.47 46.79 12.38
CA VAL A 23 3.30 46.84 13.28
C VAL A 23 2.10 47.59 12.66
N LYS A 24 2.36 48.45 11.68
CA LYS A 24 1.33 49.25 11.00
C LYS A 24 0.43 48.42 10.08
N ASP A 25 0.98 47.37 9.47
CA ASP A 25 0.22 46.53 8.52
C ASP A 25 -0.65 45.53 9.27
N PHE A 26 -0.12 44.97 10.37
CA PHE A 26 -0.89 44.10 11.28
C PHE A 26 -2.10 44.81 11.93
N LEU A 27 -2.00 46.11 12.24
CA LEU A 27 -3.12 46.87 12.83
C LEU A 27 -4.22 47.23 11.81
N ASN A 28 -3.86 47.35 10.54
CA ASN A 28 -4.81 47.67 9.47
C ASN A 28 -5.74 46.48 9.15
N ASP A 29 -5.23 45.25 9.18
CA ASP A 29 -6.02 44.04 8.92
C ASP A 29 -7.12 43.78 9.96
N PHE A 30 -7.02 44.39 11.15
CA PHE A 30 -8.03 44.31 12.22
C PHE A 30 -8.83 45.62 12.42
N GLY A 31 -8.72 46.59 11.51
CA GLY A 31 -9.48 47.85 11.57
C GLY A 31 -9.14 48.77 12.75
N LEU A 32 -7.93 48.65 13.32
CA LEU A 32 -7.50 49.39 14.50
C LEU A 32 -6.56 50.55 14.11
N PHE A 33 -6.99 51.79 14.30
CA PHE A 33 -6.16 52.97 14.00
C PHE A 33 -5.76 53.72 15.26
N ILE A 34 -4.50 54.19 15.29
CA ILE A 34 -3.99 55.10 16.32
C ILE A 34 -4.16 56.53 15.82
N LYS A 35 -5.04 57.29 16.47
CA LYS A 35 -5.20 58.74 16.24
C LYS A 35 -4.93 59.45 17.57
N ASN A 36 -3.99 60.40 17.58
CA ASN A 36 -3.59 61.16 18.78
C ASN A 36 -3.24 60.30 20.02
N LYS A 37 -2.46 59.22 19.82
CA LYS A 37 -2.04 58.29 20.89
C LYS A 37 -3.18 57.59 21.65
N GLN A 38 -4.39 57.55 21.09
CA GLN A 38 -5.50 56.73 21.57
C GLN A 38 -5.92 55.72 20.49
N LEU A 39 -6.25 54.50 20.93
CA LEU A 39 -6.78 53.44 20.09
C LEU A 39 -8.28 53.72 19.87
N VAL A 40 -8.69 53.91 18.62
CA VAL A 40 -10.09 54.21 18.27
C VAL A 40 -10.66 53.06 17.45
N ILE A 41 -11.79 52.51 17.89
CA ILE A 41 -12.58 51.49 17.18
C ILE A 41 -13.73 52.22 16.49
N SER A 42 -13.85 52.13 15.16
CA SER A 42 -15.02 52.64 14.46
C SER A 42 -16.24 51.79 14.77
N GLY A 43 -17.35 52.45 15.09
CA GLY A 43 -18.56 51.86 15.64
C GLY A 43 -19.23 50.83 14.73
N PHE A 44 -19.86 49.87 15.39
CA PHE A 44 -20.81 48.92 14.82
C PHE A 44 -21.95 49.65 14.12
N THR A 45 -22.01 49.53 12.81
CA THR A 45 -23.27 49.45 12.07
C THR A 45 -23.32 48.06 11.46
N SER A 46 -24.36 47.31 11.81
CA SER A 46 -24.69 46.00 11.25
C SER A 46 -24.69 46.07 9.73
N TYR A 47 -23.61 45.57 9.12
CA TYR A 47 -23.60 45.08 7.76
C TYR A 47 -23.10 43.65 7.86
N GLY A 48 -23.95 42.72 7.43
CA GLY A 48 -23.58 41.31 7.36
C GLY A 48 -22.27 41.19 6.59
N THR A 49 -21.33 40.45 7.17
CA THR A 49 -20.10 40.08 6.49
C THR A 49 -20.47 39.19 5.31
N CYS A 50 -20.49 39.76 4.11
CA CYS A 50 -20.39 38.99 2.89
C CYS A 50 -18.96 38.45 2.77
N SER A 51 -18.80 37.32 2.08
CA SER A 51 -17.50 36.77 1.72
C SER A 51 -17.40 36.73 0.21
N ASP A 52 -16.27 37.15 -0.34
CA ASP A 52 -16.03 37.08 -1.78
C ASP A 52 -16.26 35.64 -2.29
N ALA A 53 -17.25 35.47 -3.16
CA ALA A 53 -17.47 34.22 -3.89
C ALA A 53 -16.47 34.05 -5.05
N CYS A 54 -15.71 35.11 -5.37
CA CYS A 54 -14.66 35.11 -6.39
C CYS A 54 -13.57 36.16 -6.09
N LEU A 55 -12.31 35.88 -6.49
CA LEU A 55 -11.14 36.59 -5.93
C LEU A 55 -10.74 37.88 -6.69
N ILE A 56 -11.14 38.05 -7.95
CA ILE A 56 -10.66 39.13 -8.82
C ILE A 56 -11.81 39.68 -9.66
N SER A 57 -12.15 40.95 -9.47
CA SER A 57 -13.15 41.63 -10.29
C SER A 57 -12.78 41.57 -11.78
N GLY A 58 -13.72 41.16 -12.62
CA GLY A 58 -13.53 40.94 -14.06
C GLY A 58 -13.04 39.54 -14.45
N ALA A 59 -12.69 38.68 -13.49
CA ALA A 59 -12.36 37.28 -13.79
C ALA A 59 -13.55 36.56 -14.42
N LYS A 60 -13.29 35.65 -15.36
CA LYS A 60 -14.32 34.83 -16.00
C LYS A 60 -14.05 33.36 -15.77
N GLU A 61 -15.11 32.60 -15.54
CA GLU A 61 -15.03 31.15 -15.46
C GLU A 61 -16.22 30.49 -16.16
N CYS A 62 -16.06 29.22 -16.50
CA CYS A 62 -17.13 28.43 -17.08
C CYS A 62 -18.06 27.88 -16.00
N SER A 63 -19.36 28.02 -16.23
CA SER A 63 -20.42 27.44 -15.40
C SER A 63 -21.47 26.85 -16.33
N GLY A 64 -21.49 25.52 -16.43
CA GLY A 64 -22.23 24.82 -17.49
C GLY A 64 -21.68 25.14 -18.89
N ASN A 65 -22.55 25.24 -19.90
CA ASN A 65 -22.16 25.70 -21.24
C ASN A 65 -22.24 27.22 -21.40
N GLY A 66 -21.81 27.97 -20.39
CA GLY A 66 -21.80 29.43 -20.36
C GLY A 66 -20.69 29.95 -19.46
N TYR A 67 -20.42 31.24 -19.51
CA TYR A 67 -19.45 31.88 -18.62
C TYR A 67 -20.12 32.84 -17.65
N ARG A 68 -19.51 33.01 -16.48
CA ARG A 68 -19.89 34.04 -15.50
C ARG A 68 -18.70 34.93 -15.20
N THR A 69 -18.95 36.19 -14.87
CA THR A 69 -17.91 37.20 -14.64
C THR A 69 -17.97 37.66 -13.18
N CYS A 70 -16.83 37.69 -12.51
CA CYS A 70 -16.70 38.12 -11.12
C CYS A 70 -16.85 39.65 -11.02
N GLY A 71 -17.65 40.13 -10.08
CA GLY A 71 -17.91 41.56 -9.87
C GLY A 71 -18.81 41.79 -8.66
N ASP A 72 -19.02 43.04 -8.26
CA ASP A 72 -19.98 43.37 -7.21
C ASP A 72 -21.33 43.70 -7.87
N TYR A 73 -22.27 42.76 -7.86
CA TYR A 73 -23.55 42.88 -8.56
C TYR A 73 -24.70 43.30 -7.64
N ASN A 74 -24.55 43.14 -6.33
CA ASN A 74 -25.52 43.45 -5.28
C ASN A 74 -25.14 44.73 -4.49
N LEU A 75 -23.97 45.31 -4.76
CA LEU A 75 -23.41 46.55 -4.18
C LEU A 75 -23.07 46.46 -2.68
N ASP A 76 -22.74 45.26 -2.20
CA ASP A 76 -22.31 45.01 -0.81
C ASP A 76 -20.78 45.08 -0.60
N SER A 77 -20.02 45.44 -1.64
CA SER A 77 -18.55 45.50 -1.69
C SER A 77 -17.82 44.15 -1.70
N CYS A 78 -18.52 43.02 -1.67
CA CYS A 78 -17.93 41.70 -1.92
C CYS A 78 -18.07 41.30 -3.39
N LEU A 79 -17.11 40.51 -3.87
CA LEU A 79 -17.08 40.02 -5.23
C LEU A 79 -17.90 38.74 -5.36
N GLU A 80 -18.85 38.75 -6.30
CA GLU A 80 -19.72 37.62 -6.60
C GLU A 80 -19.76 37.30 -8.10
N TRP A 81 -20.20 36.09 -8.43
CA TRP A 81 -20.33 35.69 -9.82
C TRP A 81 -21.62 36.24 -10.43
N SER A 82 -21.53 36.82 -11.62
CA SER A 82 -22.71 37.19 -12.42
C SER A 82 -23.62 35.99 -12.69
N SER A 83 -24.84 36.27 -13.14
CA SER A 83 -25.62 35.26 -13.85
C SER A 83 -24.83 34.66 -15.02
N VAL A 84 -25.02 33.38 -15.28
CA VAL A 84 -24.36 32.67 -16.38
C VAL A 84 -24.83 33.23 -17.72
N THR A 85 -23.87 33.70 -18.52
CA THR A 85 -24.09 34.02 -19.93
C THR A 85 -23.86 32.76 -20.75
N SER A 86 -24.95 32.14 -21.20
CA SER A 86 -24.89 30.91 -22.01
C SER A 86 -24.15 31.13 -23.32
N CYS A 87 -23.32 30.16 -23.71
CA CYS A 87 -22.71 30.12 -25.03
C CYS A 87 -23.76 29.77 -26.10
N ASN A 88 -23.52 30.24 -27.32
CA ASN A 88 -24.40 29.95 -28.45
C ASN A 88 -24.37 28.45 -28.81
N LEU A 89 -25.35 27.98 -29.59
CA LEU A 89 -25.58 26.56 -29.91
C LEU A 89 -24.33 25.82 -30.46
N ASN A 90 -23.41 26.54 -31.10
CA ASN A 90 -22.19 25.98 -31.72
C ASN A 90 -20.90 26.38 -30.97
N GLN A 91 -21.04 26.82 -29.72
CA GLN A 91 -19.94 27.24 -28.86
C GLN A 91 -19.94 26.44 -27.57
N ILE A 92 -18.74 26.15 -27.09
CA ILE A 92 -18.50 25.57 -25.77
C ILE A 92 -17.76 26.56 -24.89
N CYS A 93 -18.09 26.60 -23.60
CA CYS A 93 -17.30 27.40 -22.67
C CYS A 93 -15.95 26.72 -22.42
N SER A 94 -14.85 27.43 -22.69
CA SER A 94 -13.50 27.05 -22.32
C SER A 94 -12.76 28.25 -21.76
N ASN A 95 -12.14 28.11 -20.59
CA ASN A 95 -11.40 29.16 -19.89
C ASN A 95 -12.19 30.49 -19.74
N GLY A 96 -13.47 30.40 -19.35
CA GLY A 96 -14.34 31.55 -19.14
C GLY A 96 -14.78 32.27 -20.42
N ASN A 97 -14.56 31.67 -21.60
CA ASN A 97 -14.95 32.23 -22.90
C ASN A 97 -15.72 31.22 -23.74
N CYS A 98 -16.73 31.71 -24.47
CA CYS A 98 -17.44 30.89 -25.45
C CYS A 98 -16.61 30.77 -26.72
N ILE A 99 -16.00 29.61 -26.91
CA ILE A 99 -15.21 29.29 -28.10
C ILE A 99 -16.03 28.43 -29.05
N CYS A 100 -15.82 28.57 -30.35
CA CYS A 100 -16.51 27.75 -31.35
C CYS A 100 -16.11 26.27 -31.19
N ASN A 101 -17.10 25.38 -31.08
CA ASN A 101 -16.88 23.95 -30.98
C ASN A 101 -17.03 23.33 -32.38
N PRO A 102 -15.94 22.86 -33.03
CA PRO A 102 -16.03 22.34 -34.38
C PRO A 102 -16.82 21.01 -34.41
N ASP A 103 -17.76 20.88 -35.35
CA ASP A 103 -18.52 19.65 -35.60
C ASP A 103 -17.97 18.97 -36.85
N TRP A 104 -16.94 18.15 -36.64
CA TRP A 104 -16.25 17.46 -37.72
C TRP A 104 -17.07 16.29 -38.25
N GLN A 105 -17.58 16.44 -39.46
CA GLN A 105 -18.18 15.35 -40.22
C GLN A 105 -17.22 14.86 -41.30
N CYS A 106 -16.95 13.56 -41.30
CA CYS A 106 -16.03 12.94 -42.25
C CYS A 106 -16.77 12.01 -43.21
N THR A 107 -16.32 11.98 -44.47
CA THR A 107 -16.75 10.97 -45.42
C THR A 107 -16.24 9.58 -45.01
N SER A 108 -16.85 8.53 -45.55
CA SER A 108 -16.30 7.18 -45.47
C SER A 108 -14.88 7.14 -46.05
N TRP A 109 -14.04 6.28 -45.50
CA TRP A 109 -12.71 5.98 -46.04
C TRP A 109 -12.82 5.48 -47.48
N THR A 110 -11.93 5.95 -48.36
CA THR A 110 -11.81 5.43 -49.71
C THR A 110 -11.44 3.95 -49.71
N LEU A 111 -11.61 3.26 -50.83
CA LEU A 111 -11.01 1.93 -51.01
C LEU A 111 -9.50 2.00 -50.78
N CYS A 112 -8.94 0.93 -50.23
CA CYS A 112 -7.51 0.82 -49.96
C CYS A 112 -6.72 0.89 -51.27
N ASN A 113 -5.89 1.93 -51.43
CA ASN A 113 -5.06 2.13 -52.61
C ASN A 113 -3.65 2.52 -52.15
N ASN A 114 -2.60 1.83 -52.62
CA ASN A 114 -1.22 2.01 -52.14
C ASN A 114 -1.05 1.94 -50.61
N ASN A 115 -1.67 0.94 -49.97
CA ASN A 115 -1.67 0.75 -48.51
C ASN A 115 -2.22 1.93 -47.69
N GLN A 116 -2.97 2.82 -48.33
CA GLN A 116 -3.49 4.03 -47.71
C GLN A 116 -4.96 4.23 -48.09
N GLN A 117 -5.77 4.61 -47.11
CA GLN A 117 -7.13 5.12 -47.33
C GLN A 117 -7.13 6.59 -46.96
N THR A 118 -7.91 7.36 -47.71
CA THR A 118 -8.12 8.78 -47.44
C THR A 118 -9.59 9.04 -47.20
N ARG A 119 -9.91 10.10 -46.46
CA ARG A 119 -11.27 10.64 -46.32
C ARG A 119 -11.19 12.15 -46.18
N THR A 120 -12.30 12.84 -46.37
CA THR A 120 -12.38 14.30 -46.16
C THR A 120 -13.24 14.59 -44.95
N CYS A 121 -12.76 15.46 -44.07
CA CYS A 121 -13.46 15.93 -42.89
C CYS A 121 -13.70 17.44 -43.00
N SER A 122 -14.97 17.85 -42.92
CA SER A 122 -15.39 19.24 -42.93
C SER A 122 -16.05 19.60 -41.60
N ASP A 123 -15.72 20.77 -41.06
CA ASP A 123 -16.36 21.31 -39.87
C ASP A 123 -17.68 21.98 -40.25
N LEU A 124 -18.80 21.40 -39.83
CA LEU A 124 -20.13 21.93 -40.10
C LEU A 124 -20.41 23.25 -39.36
N ASN A 125 -19.69 23.53 -38.28
CA ASN A 125 -19.81 24.77 -37.53
C ASN A 125 -18.90 25.88 -38.08
N ASN A 126 -18.12 25.60 -39.12
CA ASN A 126 -17.23 26.55 -39.81
C ASN A 126 -16.35 27.37 -38.83
N CYS A 127 -15.85 26.74 -37.77
CA CYS A 127 -15.05 27.37 -36.73
C CYS A 127 -13.64 27.80 -37.20
N GLY A 128 -13.20 27.38 -38.38
CA GLY A 128 -11.93 27.80 -39.00
C GLY A 128 -10.67 27.31 -38.27
N THR A 129 -10.81 26.35 -37.34
CA THR A 129 -9.72 25.74 -36.59
C THR A 129 -9.36 24.36 -37.16
N ILE A 130 -8.13 23.88 -36.93
CA ILE A 130 -7.73 22.49 -37.17
C ILE A 130 -7.65 21.68 -35.88
N SER A 131 -7.88 22.32 -34.73
CA SER A 131 -7.89 21.67 -33.42
C SER A 131 -9.02 20.64 -33.37
N GLY A 132 -8.69 19.40 -33.00
CA GLY A 132 -9.65 18.29 -32.94
C GLY A 132 -10.08 17.73 -34.31
N LYS A 133 -9.48 18.16 -35.44
CA LYS A 133 -9.80 17.62 -36.77
C LYS A 133 -9.46 16.12 -36.84
N PRO A 134 -10.42 15.22 -37.16
CA PRO A 134 -10.13 13.80 -37.32
C PRO A 134 -9.15 13.54 -38.47
N LEU A 135 -8.33 12.49 -38.34
CA LEU A 135 -7.35 12.11 -39.36
C LEU A 135 -8.03 11.82 -40.70
N GLU A 136 -7.45 12.35 -41.77
CA GLU A 136 -7.92 12.22 -43.16
C GLU A 136 -7.13 11.16 -43.95
N THR A 137 -6.14 10.53 -43.33
CA THR A 137 -5.30 9.49 -43.94
C THR A 137 -5.01 8.38 -42.93
N GLN A 138 -5.18 7.12 -43.34
CA GLN A 138 -4.84 5.96 -42.53
C GLN A 138 -4.28 4.81 -43.38
N SER A 139 -3.47 3.94 -42.77
CA SER A 139 -2.90 2.77 -43.45
C SER A 139 -3.91 1.62 -43.55
N CYS A 140 -3.87 0.87 -44.64
CA CYS A 140 -4.72 -0.30 -44.91
C CYS A 140 -3.92 -1.36 -45.68
N THR A 141 -4.43 -2.60 -45.77
CA THR A 141 -3.81 -3.66 -46.58
C THR A 141 -4.87 -4.33 -47.46
N SER A 142 -4.65 -4.36 -48.77
CA SER A 142 -5.51 -5.05 -49.74
C SER A 142 -4.91 -6.40 -50.13
N PHE A 143 -5.67 -7.48 -50.00
CA PHE A 143 -5.27 -8.84 -50.40
C PHE A 143 -5.68 -9.16 -51.85
N GLN A 144 -4.72 -9.31 -52.77
CA GLN A 144 -4.30 -10.62 -53.32
C GLN A 144 -3.45 -10.53 -54.62
N ALA A 145 -2.46 -11.44 -54.65
CA ALA A 145 -1.83 -12.19 -55.75
C ALA A 145 -0.77 -11.54 -56.69
N SER A 146 0.50 -11.88 -56.39
CA SER A 146 1.64 -12.34 -57.26
C SER A 146 2.06 -11.50 -58.49
N SER A 147 3.32 -11.36 -58.93
CA SER A 147 4.64 -12.01 -58.71
C SER A 147 5.68 -11.20 -59.52
N TYR A 148 6.90 -10.95 -59.02
CA TYR A 148 8.20 -11.13 -59.70
C TYR A 148 9.35 -10.46 -58.90
N GLY A 149 10.42 -11.22 -58.64
CA GLY A 149 11.73 -10.72 -58.19
C GLY A 149 12.24 -11.32 -56.90
N SER A 150 12.63 -12.61 -56.88
CA SER A 150 13.31 -13.20 -55.73
C SER A 150 14.78 -12.79 -55.69
N CYS A 151 15.16 -11.99 -54.68
CA CYS A 151 16.52 -11.98 -54.15
C CYS A 151 16.59 -12.99 -52.98
N SER A 152 17.78 -13.37 -52.54
CA SER A 152 17.98 -14.26 -51.38
C SER A 152 19.02 -13.67 -50.45
N ASP A 153 18.76 -13.67 -49.15
CA ASP A 153 19.67 -13.10 -48.14
C ASP A 153 21.05 -13.75 -48.19
N GLU A 154 22.09 -12.94 -48.37
CA GLU A 154 23.49 -13.38 -48.35
C GLU A 154 23.98 -13.63 -46.92
N CYS A 155 23.32 -13.03 -45.93
CA CYS A 155 23.68 -13.06 -44.53
C CYS A 155 22.47 -12.79 -43.61
N ALA A 156 22.58 -13.10 -42.32
CA ALA A 156 21.50 -12.86 -41.36
C ALA A 156 21.56 -11.40 -40.84
N GLN A 157 20.40 -10.75 -40.64
CA GLN A 157 20.32 -9.34 -40.23
C GLN A 157 21.21 -9.03 -39.01
N ASN A 158 22.02 -7.96 -39.11
CA ASN A 158 22.98 -7.50 -38.09
C ASN A 158 24.12 -8.48 -37.75
N SER A 159 24.25 -9.60 -38.49
CA SER A 159 25.44 -10.44 -38.38
C SER A 159 26.69 -9.66 -38.78
N ARG A 160 27.86 -10.08 -38.28
CA ARG A 160 29.15 -9.44 -38.54
C ARG A 160 30.15 -10.47 -39.03
N GLU A 161 30.94 -10.10 -40.03
CA GLU A 161 32.05 -10.94 -40.47
C GLU A 161 33.29 -10.10 -40.76
N CYS A 162 34.45 -10.76 -40.72
CA CYS A 162 35.71 -10.12 -41.07
C CYS A 162 35.90 -10.11 -42.58
N SER A 163 36.30 -8.96 -43.12
CA SER A 163 36.68 -8.79 -44.50
C SER A 163 37.97 -7.95 -44.53
N GLY A 164 39.11 -8.60 -44.79
CA GLY A 164 40.43 -7.99 -44.59
C GLY A 164 40.72 -7.71 -43.11
N ASN A 165 41.37 -6.57 -42.81
CA ASN A 165 41.61 -6.13 -41.42
C ASN A 165 40.49 -5.22 -40.88
N GLY A 166 39.25 -5.48 -41.29
CA GLY A 166 38.05 -4.75 -40.90
C GLY A 166 36.86 -5.69 -40.86
N TYR A 167 35.73 -5.21 -40.36
CA TYR A 167 34.49 -5.99 -40.31
C TYR A 167 33.39 -5.31 -41.12
N ARG A 168 32.45 -6.09 -41.63
CA ARG A 168 31.23 -5.61 -42.27
C ARG A 168 30.00 -6.17 -41.55
N ILE A 169 28.92 -5.39 -41.56
CA ILE A 169 27.65 -5.73 -40.89
C ILE A 169 26.62 -6.05 -41.97
N CYS A 170 25.81 -7.08 -41.75
CA CYS A 170 24.74 -7.47 -42.65
C CYS A 170 23.49 -6.61 -42.46
N GLY A 171 22.94 -6.11 -43.56
CA GLY A 171 21.78 -5.22 -43.60
C GLY A 171 21.31 -5.05 -45.04
N ASN A 172 20.28 -4.26 -45.26
CA ASN A 172 19.83 -3.93 -46.61
C ASN A 172 20.43 -2.57 -46.98
N TYR A 173 21.39 -2.56 -47.89
CA TYR A 173 22.20 -1.39 -48.21
C TYR A 173 21.91 -0.84 -49.61
N ASP A 174 21.14 -1.57 -50.41
CA ASP A 174 20.45 -1.05 -51.57
C ASP A 174 18.94 -0.93 -51.32
N SER A 175 18.13 -0.92 -52.38
CA SER A 175 16.70 -0.63 -52.32
C SER A 175 15.83 -1.83 -52.67
N ASP A 176 16.37 -3.05 -52.58
CA ASP A 176 15.55 -4.27 -52.63
C ASP A 176 15.12 -4.75 -51.24
N SER A 177 14.69 -6.00 -51.06
CA SER A 177 14.17 -6.51 -49.78
C SER A 177 15.10 -7.52 -49.09
N CYS A 178 16.25 -7.83 -49.66
CA CYS A 178 17.16 -8.85 -49.16
C CYS A 178 18.34 -8.25 -48.39
N LEU A 179 18.97 -9.09 -47.58
CA LEU A 179 20.07 -8.71 -46.71
C LEU A 179 21.41 -9.05 -47.32
N GLU A 180 22.30 -8.07 -47.36
CA GLU A 180 23.62 -8.12 -47.97
C GLU A 180 24.70 -7.56 -47.03
N TRP A 181 25.96 -7.87 -47.30
CA TRP A 181 27.07 -7.35 -46.50
C TRP A 181 27.38 -5.89 -46.84
N GLY A 182 27.28 -5.01 -45.86
CA GLY A 182 27.62 -3.60 -46.01
C GLY A 182 29.11 -3.32 -46.25
N SER A 183 29.45 -2.04 -46.39
CA SER A 183 30.85 -1.61 -46.57
C SER A 183 31.75 -1.97 -45.38
N VAL A 184 33.02 -2.27 -45.66
CA VAL A 184 33.99 -2.72 -44.65
C VAL A 184 34.44 -1.56 -43.77
N SER A 185 34.21 -1.69 -42.46
CA SER A 185 34.73 -0.79 -41.44
C SER A 185 36.11 -1.25 -40.96
N PRO A 186 37.20 -0.49 -41.22
CA PRO A 186 38.55 -0.92 -40.90
C PRO A 186 38.84 -0.92 -39.38
N CYS A 187 39.59 -1.92 -38.90
CA CYS A 187 40.08 -1.94 -37.53
C CYS A 187 41.21 -0.92 -37.34
N ILE A 188 41.23 -0.24 -36.19
CA ILE A 188 42.25 0.76 -35.88
C ILE A 188 43.60 0.12 -35.52
N GLN A 189 44.67 0.93 -35.52
CA GLN A 189 46.04 0.45 -35.40
C GLN A 189 46.25 -0.42 -34.13
N ASN A 190 46.87 -1.59 -34.32
CA ASN A 190 47.08 -2.69 -33.35
C ASN A 190 45.91 -3.66 -33.09
N GLN A 191 44.82 -3.58 -33.86
CA GLN A 191 43.75 -4.58 -33.86
C GLN A 191 43.77 -5.43 -35.14
N ILE A 192 43.46 -6.71 -35.00
CA ILE A 192 43.17 -7.63 -36.09
C ILE A 192 41.71 -8.08 -36.07
N CYS A 193 41.05 -8.16 -37.23
CA CYS A 193 39.69 -8.68 -37.27
C CYS A 193 39.67 -10.20 -37.06
N ALA A 194 38.97 -10.66 -36.02
CA ALA A 194 38.70 -12.07 -35.78
C ALA A 194 37.22 -12.25 -35.39
N GLY A 195 36.52 -13.15 -36.09
CA GLY A 195 35.11 -13.48 -35.78
C GLY A 195 34.11 -12.34 -36.00
N GLY A 196 34.38 -11.41 -36.93
CA GLY A 196 33.55 -10.23 -37.19
C GLY A 196 33.79 -9.04 -36.27
N LEU A 197 34.84 -9.09 -35.43
CA LEU A 197 35.18 -8.06 -34.45
C LEU A 197 36.68 -7.73 -34.48
N CYS A 198 37.03 -6.45 -34.30
CA CYS A 198 38.42 -6.01 -34.17
C CYS A 198 38.98 -6.34 -32.78
N SER A 199 40.05 -7.14 -32.70
CA SER A 199 40.64 -7.60 -31.45
C SER A 199 42.17 -7.49 -31.44
N VAL A 200 42.75 -7.14 -30.30
CA VAL A 200 44.21 -6.98 -30.11
C VAL A 200 44.87 -8.34 -29.80
N VAL A 201 46.04 -8.61 -30.38
CA VAL A 201 46.83 -9.83 -30.06
C VAL A 201 47.57 -9.61 -28.73
N GLY A 202 47.37 -10.52 -27.77
CA GLY A 202 47.59 -10.29 -26.33
C GLY A 202 49.03 -10.21 -25.81
N GLY A 203 49.15 -9.62 -24.62
CA GLY A 203 50.32 -9.61 -23.71
C GLY A 203 50.11 -8.66 -22.52
N ASP A 204 49.97 -9.22 -21.32
CA ASP A 204 49.50 -8.68 -20.02
C ASP A 204 50.21 -7.44 -19.41
N VAL A 205 49.40 -6.58 -18.74
CA VAL A 205 49.57 -6.17 -17.31
C VAL A 205 48.19 -5.92 -16.66
N ILE A 206 47.72 -6.95 -15.94
CA ILE A 206 46.90 -7.01 -14.71
C ILE A 206 45.96 -5.82 -14.39
N SER A 207 44.70 -5.93 -14.83
CA SER A 207 43.57 -5.36 -14.09
C SER A 207 43.04 -6.41 -13.11
N ASN A 208 43.00 -6.08 -11.80
CA ASN A 208 42.35 -6.92 -10.78
C ASN A 208 40.81 -6.87 -10.89
N LYS A 209 40.29 -7.10 -12.08
CA LYS A 209 38.87 -7.05 -12.42
C LYS A 209 38.49 -8.21 -13.33
N CYS A 210 37.28 -8.73 -13.16
CA CYS A 210 36.73 -9.75 -14.05
C CYS A 210 36.18 -9.13 -15.35
N ALA A 211 35.74 -9.98 -16.27
CA ALA A 211 35.27 -9.61 -17.61
C ALA A 211 34.15 -8.56 -17.66
N ASP A 212 33.38 -8.38 -16.57
CA ASP A 212 32.32 -7.38 -16.44
C ASP A 212 32.76 -6.10 -15.70
N GLY A 213 34.04 -5.98 -15.35
CA GLY A 213 34.61 -4.84 -14.61
C GLY A 213 34.52 -4.96 -13.08
N THR A 214 33.96 -6.05 -12.54
CA THR A 214 33.89 -6.31 -11.10
C THR A 214 35.28 -6.56 -10.52
N ASN A 215 35.65 -5.90 -9.41
CA ASN A 215 36.97 -6.15 -8.79
C ASN A 215 37.05 -7.56 -8.21
N TYR A 216 38.28 -8.08 -8.11
CA TYR A 216 38.52 -9.38 -7.47
C TYR A 216 37.92 -9.41 -6.06
N SER A 217 37.34 -10.55 -5.72
CA SER A 217 36.64 -10.84 -4.47
C SER A 217 35.39 -9.99 -4.21
N GLN A 218 34.80 -9.37 -5.23
CA GLN A 218 33.54 -8.62 -5.13
C GLN A 218 32.41 -9.24 -5.95
N CYS A 219 31.18 -8.92 -5.55
CA CYS A 219 29.97 -9.28 -6.27
C CYS A 219 29.74 -8.36 -7.45
N SER A 220 29.41 -8.97 -8.58
CA SER A 220 28.99 -8.28 -9.79
C SER A 220 27.61 -7.67 -9.63
N THR A 221 27.35 -6.61 -10.40
CA THR A 221 26.02 -6.04 -10.57
C THR A 221 25.05 -7.01 -11.24
N THR A 222 25.55 -7.96 -12.05
CA THR A 222 24.80 -9.11 -12.57
C THR A 222 24.86 -10.27 -11.56
N ARG A 223 23.97 -10.23 -10.57
CA ARG A 223 23.79 -11.34 -9.62
C ARG A 223 23.50 -12.67 -10.36
N PRO A 224 23.98 -13.83 -9.88
CA PRO A 224 24.79 -14.05 -8.67
C PRO A 224 26.31 -14.05 -8.90
N LYS A 225 26.80 -13.34 -9.91
CA LYS A 225 28.22 -13.46 -10.29
C LYS A 225 29.12 -12.84 -9.22
N PHE A 226 30.17 -13.56 -8.86
CA PHE A 226 31.24 -13.16 -7.95
C PHE A 226 32.56 -13.24 -8.69
N CYS A 227 33.37 -12.19 -8.59
CA CYS A 227 34.64 -12.13 -9.28
C CYS A 227 35.72 -12.86 -8.47
N ASN A 228 36.01 -14.12 -8.81
CA ASN A 228 37.07 -14.89 -8.18
C ASN A 228 38.33 -14.85 -9.05
N THR A 229 39.29 -14.00 -8.66
CA THR A 229 40.63 -13.90 -9.29
C THR A 229 40.62 -13.84 -10.82
N GLY A 230 39.78 -12.98 -11.39
CA GLY A 230 39.68 -12.76 -12.84
C GLY A 230 38.53 -13.46 -13.54
N THR A 231 37.89 -14.42 -12.87
CA THR A 231 36.76 -15.17 -13.43
C THR A 231 35.48 -14.91 -12.65
N LEU A 232 34.40 -14.57 -13.36
CA LEU A 232 33.07 -14.50 -12.75
C LEU A 232 32.53 -15.92 -12.56
N ILE A 233 32.41 -16.30 -11.30
CA ILE A 233 31.77 -17.55 -10.89
C ILE A 233 30.40 -17.25 -10.31
N ASN A 234 29.49 -18.21 -10.35
CA ASN A 234 28.22 -18.11 -9.63
C ASN A 234 28.49 -18.29 -8.12
N LYS A 235 28.14 -17.31 -7.28
CA LYS A 235 28.30 -17.40 -5.81
C LYS A 235 27.17 -16.66 -5.08
N CYS A 236 25.94 -17.12 -5.30
CA CYS A 236 24.73 -16.51 -4.74
C CYS A 236 24.69 -16.49 -3.21
N SER A 237 25.43 -17.36 -2.52
CA SER A 237 25.56 -17.35 -1.06
C SER A 237 26.12 -16.04 -0.52
N ASP A 238 26.96 -15.39 -1.33
CA ASP A 238 27.64 -14.14 -0.97
C ASP A 238 27.03 -12.94 -1.70
N CYS A 239 26.57 -13.14 -2.95
CA CYS A 239 26.13 -12.05 -3.83
C CYS A 239 24.61 -11.91 -4.00
N GLY A 240 23.83 -12.85 -3.45
CA GLY A 240 22.38 -12.92 -3.64
C GLY A 240 21.99 -13.24 -5.08
N CYS A 241 20.69 -13.37 -5.32
CA CYS A 241 20.12 -13.68 -6.62
C CYS A 241 19.42 -12.47 -7.28
N PRO A 242 19.38 -12.42 -8.62
CA PRO A 242 18.53 -11.48 -9.34
C PRO A 242 17.05 -11.92 -9.22
N ASN A 243 16.11 -10.96 -9.27
CA ASN A 243 14.66 -11.19 -9.22
C ASN A 243 14.20 -12.06 -8.02
N ASN A 244 14.85 -11.91 -6.86
CA ASN A 244 14.60 -12.69 -5.64
C ASN A 244 14.66 -14.22 -5.84
N GLY A 245 15.45 -14.70 -6.82
CA GLY A 245 15.63 -16.13 -7.07
C GLY A 245 16.27 -16.88 -5.89
N GLN A 246 16.10 -18.20 -5.83
CA GLN A 246 16.75 -19.01 -4.79
C GLN A 246 18.19 -19.39 -5.17
N CYS A 247 19.07 -19.33 -4.18
CA CYS A 247 20.47 -19.67 -4.31
C CYS A 247 20.68 -21.19 -4.28
N GLN A 248 21.28 -21.74 -5.33
CA GLN A 248 21.58 -23.17 -5.44
C GLN A 248 22.93 -23.54 -4.77
N PRO A 249 23.14 -24.80 -4.36
CA PRO A 249 24.39 -25.26 -3.75
C PRO A 249 25.64 -25.07 -4.62
N ASP A 250 25.48 -24.98 -5.95
CA ASP A 250 26.55 -24.72 -6.91
C ASP A 250 26.86 -23.21 -7.09
N GLY A 251 26.17 -22.35 -6.33
CA GLY A 251 26.32 -20.90 -6.35
C GLY A 251 25.48 -20.18 -7.40
N SER A 252 24.70 -20.89 -8.23
CA SER A 252 23.82 -20.31 -9.25
C SER A 252 22.45 -19.90 -8.70
N CYS A 253 21.64 -19.18 -9.49
CA CYS A 253 20.31 -18.73 -9.09
C CYS A 253 19.21 -19.31 -9.97
N ILE A 254 18.08 -19.63 -9.34
CA ILE A 254 16.85 -19.97 -10.04
C ILE A 254 15.82 -18.86 -9.84
N SER A 255 15.46 -18.15 -10.92
CA SER A 255 14.19 -17.42 -11.00
C SER A 255 13.07 -18.45 -11.08
N SER A 256 11.97 -18.27 -10.36
CA SER A 256 10.83 -19.22 -10.24
C SER A 256 10.74 -20.24 -11.38
N PRO A 257 10.77 -21.56 -11.07
CA PRO A 257 11.18 -22.57 -12.03
C PRO A 257 10.24 -22.65 -13.24
N PRO A 258 10.76 -22.84 -14.47
CA PRO A 258 9.97 -23.46 -15.51
C PRO A 258 9.59 -24.87 -15.04
N ARG A 259 8.31 -25.23 -15.19
CA ARG A 259 7.78 -26.58 -14.91
C ARG A 259 8.72 -27.64 -15.48
N LEU A 260 9.41 -28.38 -14.60
CA LEU A 260 10.03 -29.64 -14.97
C LEU A 260 8.89 -30.61 -15.32
N GLN A 261 8.76 -30.98 -16.58
CA GLN A 261 7.97 -32.16 -16.97
C GLN A 261 8.72 -33.41 -16.52
N SER A 262 8.69 -33.68 -15.22
CA SER A 262 8.95 -35.00 -14.66
C SER A 262 7.65 -35.80 -14.74
N THR A 263 7.68 -37.00 -15.31
CA THR A 263 6.56 -37.94 -15.28
C THR A 263 6.45 -38.69 -13.95
N ASN A 264 7.37 -38.43 -13.01
CA ASN A 264 7.36 -39.03 -11.69
C ASN A 264 6.65 -38.11 -10.68
N LEU A 265 5.39 -38.43 -10.39
CA LEU A 265 4.53 -37.66 -9.47
C LEU A 265 5.16 -37.44 -8.08
N SER A 266 6.00 -38.35 -7.60
CA SER A 266 6.64 -38.22 -6.27
C SER A 266 7.65 -37.08 -6.15
N LEU A 267 8.24 -36.66 -7.27
CA LEU A 267 9.26 -35.61 -7.32
C LEU A 267 8.66 -34.20 -7.50
N ILE A 268 7.41 -34.11 -7.94
CA ILE A 268 6.69 -32.84 -8.19
C ILE A 268 5.61 -32.54 -7.15
N ASN A 269 5.28 -33.52 -6.31
CA ASN A 269 4.32 -33.38 -5.22
C ASN A 269 4.99 -32.64 -4.06
N GLU A 270 4.47 -31.51 -3.62
CA GLU A 270 4.90 -30.84 -2.40
C GLU A 270 4.36 -31.58 -1.16
N PRO A 271 5.03 -31.52 0.01
CA PRO A 271 4.46 -32.11 1.21
C PRO A 271 3.22 -31.33 1.68
N PRO A 272 2.29 -31.97 2.40
CA PRO A 272 1.20 -31.26 3.05
C PRO A 272 1.73 -30.11 3.92
N ILE A 273 1.03 -28.99 3.96
CA ILE A 273 1.36 -27.87 4.83
C ILE A 273 0.55 -28.02 6.12
N PHE A 274 1.25 -28.00 7.25
CA PHE A 274 0.66 -28.07 8.59
C PHE A 274 0.84 -26.72 9.28
N TYR A 275 -0.27 -26.07 9.68
CA TYR A 275 -0.27 -24.82 10.43
C TYR A 275 -0.02 -25.06 11.93
N PHE A 276 0.09 -23.98 12.72
CA PHE A 276 0.25 -24.09 14.16
C PHE A 276 -1.04 -24.62 14.80
N LEU A 277 -0.94 -25.76 15.49
CA LEU A 277 -2.03 -26.31 16.28
C LEU A 277 -2.12 -25.57 17.62
N PRO A 278 -3.32 -25.24 18.11
CA PRO A 278 -3.48 -24.53 19.37
C PRO A 278 -2.97 -25.35 20.54
N GLU A 279 -2.52 -24.67 21.60
CA GLU A 279 -2.31 -25.29 22.90
C GLU A 279 -3.67 -25.67 23.52
N LEU A 280 -3.78 -26.90 24.02
CA LEU A 280 -4.97 -27.40 24.68
C LEU A 280 -4.72 -27.50 26.19
N ILE A 281 -5.58 -26.83 26.95
CA ILE A 281 -5.64 -26.93 28.41
C ILE A 281 -6.96 -27.63 28.74
N ILE A 282 -6.88 -28.80 29.38
CA ILE A 282 -8.03 -29.61 29.77
C ILE A 282 -7.98 -29.99 31.25
N SER A 283 -9.13 -30.16 31.89
CA SER A 283 -9.22 -30.65 33.27
C SER A 283 -9.06 -32.17 33.35
N LYS A 284 -8.46 -32.67 34.44
CA LYS A 284 -8.37 -34.10 34.75
C LYS A 284 -9.72 -34.83 34.81
N SER A 285 -10.83 -34.13 35.06
CA SER A 285 -12.19 -34.72 35.01
C SER A 285 -12.97 -34.39 33.75
N GLN A 286 -12.35 -33.72 32.78
CA GLN A 286 -13.08 -33.26 31.62
C GLN A 286 -13.59 -34.44 30.79
N THR A 287 -14.89 -34.42 30.51
CA THR A 287 -15.56 -35.41 29.66
C THR A 287 -15.87 -34.80 28.30
N ASN A 288 -16.30 -35.63 27.33
CA ASN A 288 -16.61 -35.20 25.95
C ASN A 288 -15.44 -34.61 25.16
N LEU A 289 -14.23 -35.15 25.38
CA LEU A 289 -13.00 -34.74 24.71
C LEU A 289 -12.85 -35.32 23.28
N ASN A 290 -13.92 -35.85 22.70
CA ASN A 290 -13.84 -36.63 21.46
C ASN A 290 -13.63 -35.79 20.19
N ASN A 291 -13.98 -34.50 20.23
CA ASN A 291 -13.97 -33.58 19.10
C ASN A 291 -13.28 -32.26 19.48
N LEU A 292 -11.97 -32.29 19.74
CA LEU A 292 -11.23 -31.12 20.22
C LEU A 292 -10.77 -30.22 19.07
N ILE A 293 -10.20 -30.84 18.02
CA ILE A 293 -9.63 -30.11 16.89
C ILE A 293 -10.02 -30.80 15.59
N GLU A 294 -10.49 -30.01 14.63
CA GLU A 294 -10.66 -30.45 13.24
C GLU A 294 -9.38 -30.10 12.46
N LEU A 295 -8.57 -31.10 12.17
CA LEU A 295 -7.21 -30.98 11.63
C LEU A 295 -7.15 -30.41 10.21
N ASP A 296 -8.21 -30.58 9.42
CA ASP A 296 -8.33 -29.96 8.09
C ASP A 296 -8.36 -28.42 8.18
N LYS A 297 -8.77 -27.84 9.33
CA LYS A 297 -8.65 -26.38 9.54
C LYS A 297 -7.21 -25.93 9.74
N TYR A 298 -6.32 -26.85 10.10
CA TYR A 298 -4.93 -26.59 10.45
C TYR A 298 -3.94 -27.26 9.49
N SER A 299 -4.41 -27.72 8.33
CA SER A 299 -3.54 -28.31 7.33
C SER A 299 -4.16 -28.21 5.94
N ARG A 300 -3.31 -28.27 4.92
CA ARG A 300 -3.76 -28.37 3.52
C ARG A 300 -2.72 -29.04 2.66
N ASP A 301 -3.17 -29.65 1.58
CA ASP A 301 -2.29 -30.15 0.54
C ASP A 301 -2.11 -29.08 -0.56
N PRO A 302 -0.88 -28.73 -0.98
CA PRO A 302 -0.64 -27.78 -2.07
C PRO A 302 -1.31 -28.21 -3.39
N GLU A 303 -1.44 -29.51 -3.63
CA GLU A 303 -2.11 -30.11 -4.78
C GLU A 303 -3.60 -30.40 -4.53
N ASN A 304 -4.14 -29.96 -3.39
CA ASN A 304 -5.53 -30.13 -2.98
C ASN A 304 -5.98 -31.60 -2.89
N LYS A 305 -5.07 -32.51 -2.55
CA LYS A 305 -5.42 -33.90 -2.22
C LYS A 305 -6.07 -33.99 -0.84
N LYS A 306 -6.90 -35.02 -0.67
CA LYS A 306 -7.43 -35.36 0.66
C LYS A 306 -6.27 -35.80 1.55
N LEU A 307 -6.13 -35.16 2.69
CA LEU A 307 -5.12 -35.50 3.69
C LEU A 307 -5.56 -36.64 4.58
N GLU A 308 -4.59 -37.47 4.96
CA GLU A 308 -4.74 -38.49 5.98
C GLU A 308 -3.92 -38.11 7.22
N PHE A 309 -4.57 -38.07 8.38
CA PHE A 309 -3.94 -37.67 9.64
C PHE A 309 -3.63 -38.85 10.53
N ASN A 310 -2.44 -38.88 11.10
CA ASN A 310 -1.99 -39.96 11.99
C ASN A 310 -1.04 -39.42 13.06
N PHE A 311 -0.87 -40.16 14.15
CA PHE A 311 0.28 -40.01 15.04
C PHE A 311 1.54 -40.65 14.43
N GLU A 312 2.65 -40.62 15.17
CA GLU A 312 3.88 -41.30 14.79
C GLU A 312 3.62 -42.75 14.33
N LYS A 313 4.38 -43.21 13.33
CA LYS A 313 4.29 -44.56 12.76
C LYS A 313 2.91 -44.90 12.17
N LYS A 314 2.16 -43.89 11.70
CA LYS A 314 0.84 -44.04 11.06
C LYS A 314 -0.22 -44.65 11.99
N GLN A 315 -0.10 -44.41 13.29
CA GLN A 315 -1.08 -44.87 14.28
C GLN A 315 -2.26 -43.88 14.35
N LYS A 316 -3.49 -44.36 14.50
CA LYS A 316 -4.68 -43.52 14.74
C LYS A 316 -4.96 -43.26 16.22
N THR A 317 -4.25 -43.96 17.10
CA THR A 317 -4.39 -43.85 18.55
C THR A 317 -3.01 -43.65 19.16
N PHE A 318 -2.92 -42.73 20.10
CA PHE A 318 -1.78 -42.50 20.95
C PHE A 318 -2.17 -42.83 22.40
N GLU A 319 -1.38 -43.65 23.06
CA GLU A 319 -1.60 -44.06 24.45
C GLU A 319 -0.43 -43.59 25.32
N SER A 320 -0.75 -43.06 26.50
CA SER A 320 0.21 -42.70 27.53
C SER A 320 -0.41 -42.88 28.91
N ASP A 321 0.42 -42.89 29.95
CA ASP A 321 -0.01 -42.93 31.35
C ASP A 321 -0.80 -41.67 31.80
N LEU A 322 -0.89 -40.64 30.94
CA LEU A 322 -1.64 -39.40 31.21
C LEU A 322 -3.03 -39.43 30.58
N ILE A 323 -3.10 -39.82 29.31
CA ILE A 323 -4.31 -39.77 28.49
C ILE A 323 -4.14 -40.60 27.22
N THR A 324 -5.23 -41.13 26.70
CA THR A 324 -5.32 -41.73 25.37
C THR A 324 -5.95 -40.73 24.41
N CYS A 325 -5.26 -40.43 23.30
CA CYS A 325 -5.77 -39.57 22.24
C CYS A 325 -5.95 -40.33 20.93
N PHE A 326 -6.87 -39.90 20.08
CA PHE A 326 -7.22 -40.56 18.83
C PHE A 326 -7.48 -39.55 17.72
N ILE A 327 -7.30 -40.02 16.49
CA ILE A 327 -7.62 -39.28 15.26
C ILE A 327 -8.63 -40.08 14.45
N ASN A 328 -9.83 -39.52 14.27
CA ASN A 328 -10.89 -40.11 13.47
C ASN A 328 -11.11 -39.25 12.21
N ASP A 329 -10.69 -39.76 11.05
CA ASP A 329 -10.60 -39.01 9.79
C ASP A 329 -9.74 -37.75 9.96
N ASN A 330 -10.36 -36.58 10.12
CA ASN A 330 -9.72 -35.30 10.37
C ASN A 330 -9.94 -34.77 11.81
N ILE A 331 -10.61 -35.49 12.69
CA ILE A 331 -10.92 -35.01 14.04
C ILE A 331 -9.91 -35.59 15.03
N PHE A 332 -9.17 -34.69 15.69
CA PHE A 332 -8.36 -35.01 16.87
C PHE A 332 -9.21 -34.90 18.13
N GLY A 333 -9.18 -35.96 18.94
CA GLY A 333 -9.85 -36.05 20.22
C GLY A 333 -9.03 -36.86 21.22
N CYS A 334 -9.48 -36.85 22.47
CA CYS A 334 -8.92 -37.67 23.53
C CYS A 334 -10.03 -38.31 24.38
N ASN A 335 -9.67 -39.37 25.08
CA ASN A 335 -10.46 -39.94 26.16
C ASN A 335 -10.32 -39.09 27.42
N GLU A 336 -11.07 -39.45 28.46
CA GLU A 336 -10.92 -38.84 29.78
C GLU A 336 -9.48 -39.00 30.31
N PRO A 337 -8.88 -37.94 30.90
CA PRO A 337 -7.51 -38.02 31.40
C PRO A 337 -7.36 -38.94 32.61
N GLU A 338 -6.30 -39.75 32.63
CA GLU A 338 -5.98 -40.63 33.75
C GLU A 338 -5.22 -39.87 34.85
N ARG A 339 -4.31 -38.96 34.46
CA ARG A 339 -3.43 -38.21 35.37
C ARG A 339 -3.18 -36.78 34.88
N GLU A 340 -2.78 -35.93 35.82
CA GLU A 340 -2.31 -34.57 35.55
C GLU A 340 -0.92 -34.57 34.92
N GLY A 341 -0.63 -33.56 34.11
CA GLY A 341 0.67 -33.43 33.47
C GLY A 341 0.63 -32.58 32.21
N SER A 342 1.72 -32.64 31.44
CA SER A 342 1.77 -31.99 30.14
C SER A 342 2.49 -32.91 29.16
N LEU A 343 2.00 -32.96 27.93
CA LEU A 343 2.56 -33.78 26.87
C LEU A 343 2.55 -33.04 25.54
N ARG A 344 3.48 -33.41 24.66
CA ARG A 344 3.52 -32.92 23.27
C ARG A 344 3.23 -34.10 22.35
N LEU A 345 2.18 -34.00 21.53
CA LEU A 345 1.88 -35.00 20.50
C LEU A 345 2.33 -34.45 19.16
N ILE A 346 2.91 -35.32 18.34
CA ILE A 346 3.24 -35.02 16.95
C ILE A 346 2.16 -35.64 16.08
N ILE A 347 1.50 -34.81 15.27
CA ILE A 347 0.48 -35.20 14.31
C ILE A 347 1.08 -35.07 12.92
N PHE A 348 0.92 -36.11 12.11
CA PHE A 348 1.35 -36.18 10.72
C PHE A 348 0.17 -36.02 9.79
N ALA A 349 0.36 -35.26 8.71
CA ALA A 349 -0.56 -35.17 7.58
C ALA A 349 0.14 -35.79 6.38
N SER A 350 -0.57 -36.66 5.67
CA SER A 350 -0.07 -37.34 4.49
C SER A 350 -1.01 -37.13 3.33
N ASP A 351 -0.47 -36.84 2.15
CA ASP A 351 -1.22 -36.84 0.88
C ASP A 351 -1.13 -38.19 0.14
N GLY A 352 -0.58 -39.21 0.81
CA GLY A 352 -0.29 -40.54 0.26
C GLY A 352 1.06 -40.66 -0.45
N ILE A 353 1.80 -39.57 -0.63
CA ILE A 353 3.12 -39.51 -1.26
C ILE A 353 4.15 -38.89 -0.31
N LYS A 354 3.87 -37.71 0.24
CA LYS A 354 4.71 -36.99 1.19
C LYS A 354 3.94 -36.71 2.49
N ASP A 355 4.71 -36.58 3.56
CA ASP A 355 4.21 -36.35 4.90
C ASP A 355 4.78 -35.03 5.44
N SER A 356 3.98 -34.34 6.25
CA SER A 356 4.45 -33.28 7.13
C SER A 356 3.93 -33.48 8.54
N SER A 357 4.43 -32.72 9.51
CA SER A 357 3.99 -32.85 10.90
C SER A 357 3.89 -31.52 11.61
N SER A 358 3.00 -31.46 12.60
CA SER A 358 2.87 -30.37 13.56
C SER A 358 2.78 -30.94 14.97
N GLN A 359 3.00 -30.10 15.98
CA GLN A 359 2.93 -30.49 17.38
C GLN A 359 1.76 -29.82 18.07
N ILE A 360 1.09 -30.58 18.92
CA ILE A 360 0.07 -30.06 19.84
C ILE A 360 0.62 -30.18 21.26
N LEU A 361 0.57 -29.08 22.01
CA LEU A 361 0.88 -29.05 23.42
C LEU A 361 -0.42 -29.25 24.21
N LEU A 362 -0.49 -30.34 24.97
CA LEU A 362 -1.63 -30.66 25.82
C LEU A 362 -1.21 -30.53 27.29
N ARG A 363 -1.94 -29.73 28.07
CA ARG A 363 -1.80 -29.61 29.52
C ARG A 363 -3.06 -30.12 30.20
N ILE A 364 -2.88 -31.09 31.10
CA ILE A 364 -3.93 -31.65 31.94
C ILE A 364 -3.72 -31.11 33.35
N LEU A 365 -4.65 -30.28 33.80
CA LEU A 365 -4.60 -29.64 35.11
C LEU A 365 -5.54 -30.33 36.12
N PRO A 366 -5.23 -30.30 37.43
CA PRO A 366 -6.14 -30.76 38.48
C PRO A 366 -7.47 -29.99 38.44
N ILE A 367 -8.56 -30.65 38.83
CA ILE A 367 -9.73 -29.91 39.34
C ILE A 367 -9.30 -29.38 40.70
N ALA A 368 -9.30 -28.07 40.89
CA ALA A 368 -9.26 -27.53 42.24
C ALA A 368 -10.61 -27.80 42.91
N GLY A 369 -10.72 -28.94 43.59
CA GLY A 369 -11.97 -29.34 44.23
C GLY A 369 -11.93 -30.75 44.78
N GLY A 370 -11.22 -30.93 45.90
CA GLY A 370 -11.42 -32.07 46.79
C GLY A 370 -10.23 -33.02 46.98
N ASP A 371 -9.10 -32.52 47.46
CA ASP A 371 -8.49 -33.04 48.71
C ASP A 371 -7.21 -32.25 49.04
N GLY A 372 -7.33 -31.43 50.09
CA GLY A 372 -6.27 -30.88 50.95
C GLY A 372 -4.93 -30.47 50.33
N LEU A 373 -4.74 -29.14 50.22
CA LEU A 373 -3.50 -28.38 49.97
C LEU A 373 -3.29 -27.88 48.54
N SER A 374 -4.15 -26.97 48.04
CA SER A 374 -3.82 -26.06 46.93
C SER A 374 -4.72 -24.82 46.94
N ALA A 375 -4.28 -23.73 46.34
CA ALA A 375 -4.99 -22.44 46.29
C ALA A 375 -6.42 -22.60 45.71
N GLU A 376 -7.41 -21.91 46.29
CA GLU A 376 -8.78 -21.88 45.74
C GLU A 376 -8.75 -21.39 44.29
N ASN A 377 -9.34 -22.17 43.38
CA ASN A 377 -9.49 -21.79 41.97
C ASN A 377 -10.42 -20.60 41.86
N ARG A 378 -9.90 -19.52 41.27
CA ARG A 378 -10.63 -18.29 41.06
C ARG A 378 -11.41 -18.38 39.76
N ALA A 379 -12.53 -17.67 39.69
CA ALA A 379 -13.21 -17.49 38.43
C ALA A 379 -12.30 -16.71 37.46
N PRO A 380 -12.42 -16.95 36.15
CA PRO A 380 -11.67 -16.19 35.17
C PRO A 380 -12.09 -14.72 35.23
N ILE A 381 -11.30 -13.83 34.63
CA ILE A 381 -11.65 -12.44 34.43
C ILE A 381 -11.98 -12.26 32.96
N ALA A 382 -13.28 -12.13 32.66
CA ALA A 382 -13.77 -11.78 31.33
C ALA A 382 -13.39 -10.33 31.01
N ASN A 383 -13.00 -10.09 29.76
CA ASN A 383 -12.77 -8.76 29.22
C ASN A 383 -13.39 -8.69 27.82
N ALA A 384 -14.52 -8.01 27.69
CA ALA A 384 -15.29 -7.85 26.46
C ALA A 384 -14.72 -6.76 25.54
N GLY A 385 -13.73 -6.01 26.03
CA GLY A 385 -13.15 -4.84 25.37
C GLY A 385 -13.80 -3.53 25.82
N GLU A 386 -13.26 -2.42 25.32
CA GLU A 386 -13.82 -1.08 25.57
C GLU A 386 -15.12 -0.88 24.77
N ASP A 387 -16.01 -0.04 25.28
CA ASP A 387 -17.19 0.45 24.55
C ASP A 387 -16.80 1.08 23.21
N LYS A 388 -17.67 0.93 22.21
CA LYS A 388 -17.39 1.39 20.86
C LYS A 388 -18.58 2.11 20.24
N VAL A 389 -18.26 3.14 19.47
CA VAL A 389 -19.19 3.84 18.59
C VAL A 389 -18.84 3.44 17.17
N VAL A 390 -19.81 3.01 16.38
CA VAL A 390 -19.59 2.52 15.01
C VAL A 390 -20.63 3.09 14.05
N SER A 391 -20.24 3.28 12.79
CA SER A 391 -21.16 3.75 11.76
C SER A 391 -22.08 2.63 11.28
N ARG A 392 -23.35 2.96 10.98
CA ARG A 392 -24.34 2.04 10.42
C ARG A 392 -23.78 1.21 9.26
N GLY A 393 -23.86 -0.12 9.38
CA GLY A 393 -23.47 -1.09 8.34
C GLY A 393 -22.08 -1.69 8.51
N GLY A 394 -21.24 -1.18 9.42
CA GLY A 394 -19.94 -1.77 9.72
C GLY A 394 -20.05 -3.17 10.34
N GLN A 395 -19.20 -4.10 9.89
CA GLN A 395 -19.02 -5.40 10.51
C GLN A 395 -18.06 -5.27 11.70
N PHE A 396 -18.49 -5.75 12.87
CA PHE A 396 -17.82 -5.51 14.14
C PHE A 396 -17.16 -6.78 14.69
N ILE A 397 -15.94 -6.64 15.22
CA ILE A 397 -15.23 -7.73 15.89
C ILE A 397 -15.29 -7.50 17.41
N LEU A 398 -16.04 -8.37 18.07
CA LEU A 398 -16.00 -8.57 19.52
C LEU A 398 -14.72 -9.37 19.85
N ASP A 399 -13.91 -8.89 20.78
CA ASP A 399 -12.57 -9.43 21.06
C ASP A 399 -12.42 -9.71 22.57
N ALA A 400 -12.40 -10.99 22.92
CA ALA A 400 -12.23 -11.51 24.27
C ALA A 400 -10.78 -11.87 24.61
N SER A 401 -9.80 -11.56 23.74
CA SER A 401 -8.38 -11.98 23.89
C SER A 401 -7.71 -11.43 25.16
N LYS A 402 -8.27 -10.38 25.75
CA LYS A 402 -7.82 -9.80 27.01
C LYS A 402 -8.36 -10.53 28.25
N SER A 403 -9.23 -11.52 28.06
CA SER A 403 -9.71 -12.35 29.17
C SER A 403 -8.58 -13.24 29.66
N TYR A 404 -8.49 -13.42 30.97
CA TYR A 404 -7.41 -14.19 31.56
C TYR A 404 -7.87 -14.87 32.85
N ASP A 405 -7.14 -15.90 33.25
CA ASP A 405 -7.29 -16.48 34.57
C ASP A 405 -5.95 -16.42 35.31
N LEU A 406 -6.00 -15.98 36.57
CA LEU A 406 -4.83 -15.83 37.42
C LEU A 406 -4.21 -17.18 37.82
N ASP A 407 -4.97 -18.26 37.70
CA ASP A 407 -4.54 -19.63 37.99
C ASP A 407 -4.10 -20.38 36.72
N SER A 408 -4.07 -19.69 35.56
CA SER A 408 -3.63 -20.23 34.25
C SER A 408 -4.40 -21.47 33.79
N ASN A 409 -5.68 -21.54 34.15
CA ASN A 409 -6.57 -22.68 33.90
C ASN A 409 -7.57 -22.41 32.75
N LEU A 410 -7.43 -21.28 32.02
CA LEU A 410 -8.41 -20.83 31.04
C LEU A 410 -8.18 -21.49 29.67
N PRO A 411 -9.14 -22.25 29.11
CA PRO A 411 -8.96 -22.90 27.81
C PRO A 411 -8.99 -21.92 26.64
N ASN A 412 -8.19 -22.20 25.61
CA ASN A 412 -8.25 -21.51 24.31
C ASN A 412 -9.25 -22.18 23.35
N LEU A 413 -10.39 -22.64 23.86
CA LEU A 413 -11.43 -23.30 23.08
C LEU A 413 -12.60 -22.34 22.83
N PRO A 414 -13.18 -22.29 21.60
CA PRO A 414 -14.30 -21.39 21.31
C PRO A 414 -15.51 -21.57 22.22
N SER A 415 -15.73 -22.78 22.74
CA SER A 415 -16.82 -23.10 23.67
C SER A 415 -16.75 -22.34 25.00
N ASN A 416 -15.57 -21.83 25.36
CA ASN A 416 -15.32 -21.17 26.64
C ASN A 416 -15.54 -19.66 26.61
N TYR A 417 -15.79 -19.09 25.42
CA TYR A 417 -16.04 -17.66 25.21
C TYR A 417 -17.39 -17.52 24.50
N ILE A 418 -18.43 -17.16 25.24
CA ILE A 418 -19.80 -17.13 24.73
C ILE A 418 -20.29 -15.69 24.74
N TRP A 419 -20.82 -15.22 23.61
CA TRP A 419 -21.31 -13.86 23.47
C TRP A 419 -22.84 -13.86 23.45
N TYR A 420 -23.42 -12.93 24.20
CA TYR A 420 -24.85 -12.76 24.35
C TYR A 420 -25.28 -11.33 24.02
N GLU A 421 -26.51 -11.20 23.53
CA GLU A 421 -27.21 -9.94 23.39
C GLU A 421 -28.63 -10.13 23.92
N ASN A 422 -29.05 -9.30 24.88
CA ASN A 422 -30.36 -9.43 25.53
C ASN A 422 -30.65 -10.83 26.10
N GLY A 423 -29.61 -11.56 26.51
CA GLY A 423 -29.70 -12.93 27.02
C GLY A 423 -29.75 -14.02 25.95
N GLU A 424 -29.80 -13.68 24.65
CA GLU A 424 -29.71 -14.64 23.55
C GLU A 424 -28.26 -14.83 23.10
N LYS A 425 -27.84 -16.09 22.88
CA LYS A 425 -26.48 -16.38 22.39
C LYS A 425 -26.36 -15.92 20.94
N ILE A 426 -25.44 -14.98 20.67
CA ILE A 426 -25.17 -14.46 19.33
C ILE A 426 -23.97 -15.12 18.64
N GLY A 427 -23.14 -15.84 19.41
CA GLY A 427 -21.98 -16.56 18.88
C GLY A 427 -21.05 -17.07 20.00
N ASN A 428 -19.91 -17.62 19.62
CA ASN A 428 -18.85 -18.03 20.53
C ASN A 428 -17.48 -17.91 19.87
N GLY A 429 -16.42 -17.84 20.66
CA GLY A 429 -15.05 -17.64 20.19
C GLY A 429 -14.39 -16.44 20.84
N ILE A 430 -13.06 -16.45 20.87
CA ILE A 430 -12.26 -15.33 21.35
C ILE A 430 -12.54 -14.08 20.50
N ASN A 431 -12.69 -14.26 19.19
CA ASN A 431 -13.17 -13.22 18.28
C ASN A 431 -14.53 -13.62 17.71
N LEU A 432 -15.48 -12.68 17.67
CA LEU A 432 -16.78 -12.88 17.03
C LEU A 432 -17.11 -11.70 16.09
N LYS A 433 -17.30 -12.01 14.80
CA LYS A 433 -17.83 -11.08 13.81
C LYS A 433 -19.35 -10.95 13.93
N LYS A 434 -19.84 -9.72 14.09
CA LYS A 434 -21.27 -9.42 14.15
C LYS A 434 -21.58 -8.08 13.51
N THR A 435 -22.70 -8.00 12.81
CA THR A 435 -23.27 -6.72 12.33
C THR A 435 -24.43 -6.35 13.25
N PHE A 436 -24.49 -5.09 13.64
CA PHE A 436 -25.52 -4.54 14.51
C PHE A 436 -26.41 -3.56 13.74
N SER A 437 -27.69 -3.50 14.11
CA SER A 437 -28.61 -2.49 13.61
C SER A 437 -28.26 -1.10 14.18
N SER A 438 -28.85 -0.04 13.64
CA SER A 438 -28.72 1.29 14.28
C SER A 438 -29.30 1.29 15.69
N GLY A 439 -28.61 1.97 16.62
CA GLY A 439 -28.97 2.01 18.04
C GLY A 439 -27.84 1.53 18.95
N THR A 440 -28.12 1.48 20.25
CA THR A 440 -27.17 1.00 21.26
C THR A 440 -27.42 -0.47 21.55
N HIS A 441 -26.37 -1.27 21.48
CA HIS A 441 -26.36 -2.71 21.70
C HIS A 441 -25.45 -3.03 22.89
N THR A 442 -25.99 -3.67 23.92
CA THR A 442 -25.19 -4.15 25.06
C THR A 442 -24.88 -5.63 24.84
N ILE A 443 -23.60 -5.94 24.68
CA ILE A 443 -23.12 -7.30 24.42
C ILE A 443 -22.42 -7.83 25.66
N THR A 444 -22.87 -8.97 26.15
CA THR A 444 -22.28 -9.65 27.31
C THR A 444 -21.36 -10.77 26.83
N LEU A 445 -20.09 -10.71 27.20
CA LEU A 445 -19.15 -11.82 27.12
C LEU A 445 -19.29 -12.68 28.38
N GLN A 446 -19.39 -14.00 28.22
CA GLN A 446 -19.22 -14.98 29.31
C GLN A 446 -17.97 -15.81 29.04
N VAL A 447 -17.07 -15.87 30.02
CA VAL A 447 -15.85 -16.68 30.00
C VAL A 447 -15.93 -17.76 31.05
N ILE A 448 -15.67 -19.01 30.68
CA ILE A 448 -15.80 -20.19 31.56
C ILE A 448 -14.45 -20.90 31.64
N ASP A 449 -13.95 -21.14 32.86
CA ASP A 449 -12.72 -21.89 33.10
C ASP A 449 -12.95 -23.43 33.05
N ILE A 450 -11.88 -24.21 33.22
CA ILE A 450 -11.97 -25.68 33.26
C ILE A 450 -12.69 -26.24 34.50
N SER A 451 -12.81 -25.46 35.58
CA SER A 451 -13.51 -25.83 36.81
C SER A 451 -15.01 -25.53 36.71
N GLY A 452 -15.45 -24.91 35.61
CA GLY A 452 -16.82 -24.46 35.38
C GLY A 452 -17.18 -23.16 36.08
N LEU A 453 -16.21 -22.50 36.73
CA LEU A 453 -16.41 -21.13 37.19
C LEU A 453 -16.44 -20.21 35.98
N SER A 454 -17.27 -19.19 36.06
CA SER A 454 -17.41 -18.22 34.97
C SER A 454 -17.50 -16.81 35.50
N SER A 455 -17.11 -15.88 34.65
CA SER A 455 -17.36 -14.46 34.82
C SER A 455 -17.90 -13.86 33.54
N THR A 456 -18.46 -12.67 33.66
CA THR A 456 -18.99 -11.93 32.53
C THR A 456 -18.42 -10.52 32.50
N ASP A 457 -18.35 -9.96 31.30
CA ASP A 457 -18.05 -8.56 31.08
C ASP A 457 -18.95 -8.03 29.97
N GLU A 458 -19.21 -6.73 29.94
CA GLU A 458 -20.08 -6.10 28.95
C GLU A 458 -19.32 -5.11 28.09
N VAL A 459 -19.71 -5.04 26.82
CA VAL A 459 -19.28 -4.00 25.89
C VAL A 459 -20.49 -3.36 25.25
N VAL A 460 -20.53 -2.03 25.24
CA VAL A 460 -21.59 -1.25 24.60
C VAL A 460 -21.16 -0.89 23.19
N ILE A 461 -21.97 -1.27 22.20
CA ILE A 461 -21.80 -0.94 20.79
C ILE A 461 -22.88 0.07 20.40
N SER A 462 -22.49 1.33 20.21
CA SER A 462 -23.39 2.40 19.74
C SER A 462 -23.28 2.55 18.23
N VAL A 463 -24.30 2.14 17.50
CA VAL A 463 -24.35 2.21 16.05
C VAL A 463 -25.04 3.51 15.62
N GLU A 464 -24.24 4.52 15.31
CA GLU A 464 -24.68 5.86 14.93
C GLU A 464 -24.92 6.00 13.41
N SER A 465 -25.63 7.07 13.02
CA SER A 465 -25.68 7.48 11.62
C SER A 465 -24.28 7.90 11.17
N LYS A 466 -23.87 7.39 10.01
CA LYS A 466 -22.55 7.66 9.42
C LYS A 466 -22.46 9.15 9.04
N ASP A 467 -21.91 9.98 9.93
CA ASP A 467 -21.68 11.41 9.70
C ASP A 467 -20.41 11.69 8.90
N THR A 468 -19.53 10.69 8.77
CA THR A 468 -18.23 10.74 8.07
C THR A 468 -18.22 9.77 6.89
N CYS A 469 -17.54 10.08 5.79
CA CYS A 469 -17.66 9.35 4.51
C CYS A 469 -19.12 9.27 4.00
N LYS A 470 -19.78 10.45 3.90
CA LYS A 470 -21.15 10.60 3.41
C LYS A 470 -21.26 10.11 1.96
N ASP A 471 -22.39 9.50 1.63
CA ASP A 471 -22.69 8.96 0.29
C ASP A 471 -21.70 7.88 -0.20
N THR A 472 -20.95 7.23 0.71
CA THR A 472 -20.12 6.06 0.39
C THR A 472 -20.60 4.80 1.12
N ASN A 473 -20.41 3.65 0.48
CA ASN A 473 -20.69 2.35 1.08
C ASN A 473 -19.51 1.79 1.89
N ALA A 474 -18.49 2.62 2.18
CA ALA A 474 -17.31 2.16 2.90
C ALA A 474 -17.69 1.63 4.29
N LEU A 475 -17.33 0.38 4.56
CA LEU A 475 -17.62 -0.34 5.79
C LEU A 475 -16.62 -0.01 6.90
N TYR A 476 -15.36 0.25 6.51
CA TYR A 476 -14.25 0.48 7.42
C TYR A 476 -13.78 1.93 7.32
N VAL A 477 -14.12 2.73 8.32
CA VAL A 477 -13.82 4.16 8.39
C VAL A 477 -13.16 4.47 9.73
N PRO A 478 -12.01 5.19 9.76
CA PRO A 478 -11.38 5.59 11.01
C PRO A 478 -12.18 6.70 11.70
N ASP A 479 -12.36 6.60 13.01
CA ASP A 479 -13.19 7.54 13.78
C ASP A 479 -12.64 8.98 13.83
N ASP A 480 -11.33 9.16 13.68
CA ASP A 480 -10.63 10.46 13.73
C ASP A 480 -10.27 10.99 12.33
N THR A 481 -10.88 10.47 11.26
CA THR A 481 -10.67 10.99 9.90
C THR A 481 -11.44 12.29 9.65
N ILE A 482 -10.83 13.20 8.88
CA ILE A 482 -11.51 14.39 8.36
C ILE A 482 -12.19 14.16 6.99
N CYS A 483 -11.97 12.99 6.38
CA CYS A 483 -12.42 12.70 5.02
C CYS A 483 -13.91 12.38 4.98
N ASN A 484 -14.64 12.97 4.05
CA ASN A 484 -16.09 12.85 3.95
C ASN A 484 -16.57 12.28 2.63
N LYS A 485 -15.73 12.21 1.61
CA LYS A 485 -16.09 11.67 0.29
C LYS A 485 -14.99 10.76 -0.24
N LYS A 486 -15.36 9.88 -1.18
CA LYS A 486 -14.40 9.13 -1.98
C LYS A 486 -13.81 10.00 -3.08
N TRP A 487 -12.66 9.59 -3.61
CA TRP A 487 -12.02 10.28 -4.73
C TRP A 487 -12.95 10.35 -5.96
N PRO A 488 -12.93 11.46 -6.73
CA PRO A 488 -12.22 12.71 -6.42
C PRO A 488 -13.01 13.56 -5.42
N SER A 489 -12.38 13.90 -4.29
CA SER A 489 -13.00 14.66 -3.20
C SER A 489 -12.47 16.09 -3.12
N ASN A 490 -11.18 16.30 -3.42
CA ASN A 490 -10.43 17.52 -3.10
C ASN A 490 -10.52 17.91 -1.61
N GLU A 491 -10.65 16.92 -0.72
CA GLU A 491 -10.78 17.12 0.73
C GLU A 491 -9.46 16.90 1.47
N GLY A 492 -9.32 17.54 2.63
CA GLY A 492 -8.11 17.47 3.44
C GLY A 492 -7.04 18.50 3.05
N LYS A 493 -5.88 18.42 3.71
CA LYS A 493 -4.79 19.38 3.45
C LYS A 493 -3.97 18.95 2.24
N THR A 494 -3.35 19.91 1.58
CA THR A 494 -2.43 19.63 0.48
C THR A 494 -1.20 18.86 0.96
N VAL A 495 -0.84 17.83 0.21
CA VAL A 495 0.35 17.00 0.35
C VAL A 495 1.24 17.25 -0.87
N VAL A 496 2.55 17.39 -0.64
CA VAL A 496 3.54 17.68 -1.69
C VAL A 496 4.79 16.82 -1.46
N ILE A 497 4.83 15.62 -2.04
CA ILE A 497 6.00 14.73 -1.99
C ILE A 497 6.64 14.61 -3.37
N ASN A 498 5.85 14.35 -4.42
CA ASN A 498 6.30 14.40 -5.82
C ASN A 498 5.44 15.33 -6.67
N SER A 499 4.13 15.23 -6.46
CA SER A 499 3.09 16.05 -7.06
C SER A 499 2.29 16.75 -5.95
N ARG A 500 1.35 17.63 -6.33
CA ARG A 500 0.43 18.25 -5.37
C ARG A 500 -0.88 17.49 -5.39
N GLY A 501 -1.27 16.91 -4.26
CA GLY A 501 -2.57 16.27 -4.06
C GLY A 501 -3.23 16.70 -2.75
N TYR A 502 -4.49 16.30 -2.54
CA TYR A 502 -5.19 16.47 -1.27
C TYR A 502 -5.10 15.20 -0.42
N SER A 503 -4.97 15.33 0.89
CA SER A 503 -4.72 14.18 1.78
C SER A 503 -5.82 13.12 1.75
N CYS A 504 -7.09 13.50 1.61
CA CYS A 504 -8.19 12.53 1.50
C CYS A 504 -8.28 11.86 0.12
N ASP A 505 -7.74 12.49 -0.92
CA ASP A 505 -7.64 11.91 -2.25
C ASP A 505 -6.49 10.90 -2.37
N LEU A 506 -5.41 11.09 -1.60
CA LEU A 506 -4.30 10.15 -1.54
C LEU A 506 -4.58 9.02 -0.55
N VAL A 507 -5.07 9.34 0.65
CA VAL A 507 -5.30 8.42 1.77
C VAL A 507 -6.77 8.01 1.85
N GLU A 508 -7.28 7.35 0.81
CA GLU A 508 -8.72 7.14 0.52
C GLU A 508 -9.50 6.24 1.50
N VAL A 509 -9.58 6.64 2.76
CA VAL A 509 -10.29 5.90 3.82
C VAL A 509 -11.79 5.77 3.56
N CYS A 510 -12.38 6.69 2.80
CA CYS A 510 -13.81 6.69 2.43
C CYS A 510 -14.15 5.81 1.22
N SER A 511 -13.18 5.16 0.59
CA SER A 511 -13.41 4.31 -0.60
C SER A 511 -13.81 2.90 -0.20
N GLU A 512 -15.00 2.46 -0.62
CA GLU A 512 -15.49 1.08 -0.45
C GLU A 512 -14.69 0.05 -1.26
N ASN A 513 -14.00 0.51 -2.33
CA ASN A 513 -13.21 -0.37 -3.20
C ASN A 513 -11.99 -1.00 -2.51
N LEU A 514 -11.65 -0.52 -1.31
CA LEU A 514 -10.53 -1.00 -0.50
C LEU A 514 -10.98 -1.93 0.62
N ASP A 515 -12.29 -2.06 0.87
CA ASP A 515 -12.82 -2.80 2.02
C ASP A 515 -12.51 -4.29 1.94
N LEU A 516 -12.47 -4.88 0.74
CA LEU A 516 -12.11 -6.30 0.57
C LEU A 516 -10.70 -6.65 1.08
N ILE A 517 -9.77 -5.71 0.98
CA ILE A 517 -8.39 -5.89 1.47
C ILE A 517 -8.38 -5.86 3.01
N VAL A 518 -9.22 -4.97 3.58
CA VAL A 518 -9.41 -4.84 5.02
C VAL A 518 -10.10 -6.08 5.59
N GLU A 519 -11.13 -6.58 4.91
CA GLU A 519 -11.83 -7.83 5.24
C GLU A 519 -10.87 -9.03 5.24
N GLU A 520 -10.00 -9.15 4.23
CA GLU A 520 -9.04 -10.24 4.16
C GLU A 520 -8.04 -10.22 5.34
N ALA A 521 -7.60 -9.03 5.76
CA ALA A 521 -6.75 -8.87 6.95
C ALA A 521 -7.50 -9.23 8.25
N ILE A 522 -8.79 -8.90 8.32
CA ILE A 522 -9.67 -9.24 9.43
C ILE A 522 -9.92 -10.75 9.49
N ASP A 523 -10.25 -11.38 8.37
CA ASP A 523 -10.44 -12.83 8.20
C ASP A 523 -9.21 -13.61 8.63
N CYS A 524 -8.02 -13.14 8.25
CA CYS A 524 -6.79 -13.75 8.73
C CYS A 524 -6.70 -13.83 10.27
N CYS A 525 -7.17 -12.78 10.95
CA CYS A 525 -6.83 -12.50 12.34
C CYS A 525 -7.95 -12.83 13.33
N ASP A 526 -9.12 -13.25 12.84
CA ASP A 526 -10.23 -13.72 13.67
C ASP A 526 -10.37 -15.25 13.66
N GLY A 527 -9.46 -15.95 12.99
CA GLY A 527 -9.46 -17.41 12.88
C GLY A 527 -10.22 -17.94 11.66
N THR A 528 -10.68 -17.07 10.77
CA THR A 528 -11.24 -17.48 9.47
C THR A 528 -10.10 -18.02 8.58
N PRO A 529 -10.18 -19.28 8.08
CA PRO A 529 -9.14 -19.82 7.22
C PRO A 529 -9.09 -19.08 5.88
N ILE A 530 -7.92 -18.55 5.53
CA ILE A 530 -7.66 -18.06 4.17
C ILE A 530 -7.39 -19.26 3.26
N ILE A 531 -8.20 -19.42 2.21
CA ILE A 531 -8.14 -20.55 1.28
C ILE A 531 -7.55 -20.11 -0.09
N GLY A 532 -6.74 -20.97 -0.71
CA GLY A 532 -6.48 -20.90 -2.16
C GLY A 532 -5.35 -19.98 -2.65
N ASN A 533 -4.59 -19.29 -1.78
CA ASN A 533 -3.46 -18.46 -2.20
C ASN A 533 -2.30 -18.50 -1.20
N GLU A 534 -1.12 -18.97 -1.64
CA GLU A 534 0.06 -19.14 -0.79
C GLU A 534 0.58 -17.83 -0.19
N ALA A 535 0.65 -16.74 -0.98
CA ALA A 535 1.10 -15.44 -0.49
C ALA A 535 0.18 -14.89 0.61
N ARG A 536 -1.15 -15.02 0.45
CA ARG A 536 -2.14 -14.63 1.47
C ARG A 536 -1.98 -15.46 2.74
N ILE A 537 -1.75 -16.76 2.59
CA ILE A 537 -1.58 -17.68 3.72
C ILE A 537 -0.26 -17.43 4.45
N ASN A 538 0.82 -17.13 3.73
CA ASN A 538 2.12 -16.79 4.32
C ASN A 538 2.03 -15.46 5.08
N SER A 539 1.38 -14.45 4.49
CA SER A 539 1.09 -13.18 5.17
C SER A 539 0.29 -13.41 6.43
N CYS A 540 -0.71 -14.29 6.37
CA CYS A 540 -1.54 -14.60 7.52
C CYS A 540 -0.84 -15.40 8.61
N SER A 541 -0.02 -16.37 8.22
CA SER A 541 0.79 -17.15 9.16
C SER A 541 1.80 -16.27 9.87
N PHE A 542 2.45 -15.36 9.14
CA PHE A 542 3.33 -14.35 9.71
C PHE A 542 2.58 -13.44 10.70
N ALA A 543 1.42 -12.92 10.28
CA ALA A 543 0.60 -12.03 11.09
C ALA A 543 0.20 -12.69 12.41
N ASN A 544 -0.40 -13.88 12.35
CA ASN A 544 -0.81 -14.64 13.54
C ASN A 544 0.38 -14.93 14.45
N LYS A 545 1.52 -15.37 13.90
CA LYS A 545 2.73 -15.69 14.67
C LYS A 545 3.27 -14.51 15.49
N TYR A 546 3.29 -13.31 14.91
CA TYR A 546 3.91 -12.13 15.53
C TYR A 546 2.90 -11.12 16.12
N SER A 547 1.61 -11.46 16.10
CA SER A 547 0.52 -10.65 16.64
C SER A 547 0.46 -10.63 18.16
N THR A 548 1.12 -11.57 18.85
CA THR A 548 0.96 -11.77 20.31
C THR A 548 -0.52 -11.88 20.73
N SER A 549 -1.32 -12.58 19.92
CA SER A 549 -2.78 -12.73 20.10
C SER A 549 -3.60 -11.44 20.04
N ASN A 550 -3.02 -10.34 19.53
CA ASN A 550 -3.73 -9.07 19.33
C ASN A 550 -4.24 -8.94 17.90
N SER A 551 -5.55 -8.83 17.74
CA SER A 551 -6.25 -8.72 16.46
C SER A 551 -5.78 -7.52 15.61
N LYS A 552 -5.71 -6.32 16.20
CA LYS A 552 -5.25 -5.09 15.52
C LYS A 552 -3.78 -5.17 15.08
N ARG A 553 -2.92 -5.81 15.88
CA ARG A 553 -1.52 -6.08 15.53
C ARG A 553 -1.44 -7.10 14.39
N CYS A 554 -2.20 -8.18 14.49
CA CYS A 554 -2.29 -9.20 13.45
C CYS A 554 -2.69 -8.57 12.10
N GLN A 555 -3.77 -7.79 12.07
CA GLN A 555 -4.26 -7.15 10.85
C GLN A 555 -3.21 -6.24 10.20
N ALA A 556 -2.48 -5.47 11.01
CA ALA A 556 -1.39 -4.65 10.50
C ALA A 556 -0.27 -5.49 9.91
N LEU A 557 0.17 -6.54 10.60
CA LEU A 557 1.23 -7.43 10.12
C LEU A 557 0.83 -8.16 8.83
N TYR A 558 -0.45 -8.52 8.70
CA TYR A 558 -1.01 -9.09 7.47
C TYR A 558 -0.86 -8.10 6.32
N LEU A 559 -1.34 -6.86 6.51
CA LEU A 559 -1.31 -5.82 5.48
C LEU A 559 0.12 -5.46 5.08
N ILE A 560 1.02 -5.34 6.06
CA ILE A 560 2.45 -5.08 5.84
C ILE A 560 3.06 -6.18 4.98
N GLN A 561 2.80 -7.46 5.28
CA GLN A 561 3.33 -8.55 4.47
C GLN A 561 2.67 -8.64 3.09
N SER A 562 1.38 -8.32 3.01
CA SER A 562 0.61 -8.37 1.77
C SER A 562 1.09 -7.35 0.74
N LEU A 563 1.53 -6.17 1.19
CA LEU A 563 2.14 -5.15 0.34
C LEU A 563 3.65 -5.35 0.19
N GLY A 564 4.30 -5.89 1.21
CA GLY A 564 5.73 -6.22 1.22
C GLY A 564 6.03 -7.53 0.50
N GLY A 565 6.88 -8.36 1.12
CA GLY A 565 7.47 -9.56 0.53
C GLY A 565 6.51 -10.58 -0.10
N ASN A 566 5.25 -10.64 0.32
CA ASN A 566 4.27 -11.56 -0.28
C ASN A 566 3.56 -10.98 -1.53
N SER A 567 3.67 -9.68 -1.81
CA SER A 567 3.28 -9.06 -3.10
C SER A 567 1.85 -9.39 -3.58
N ILE A 568 0.88 -9.34 -2.66
CA ILE A 568 -0.50 -9.76 -2.91
C ILE A 568 -1.25 -8.73 -3.74
N TYR A 569 -1.17 -7.45 -3.33
CA TYR A 569 -1.96 -6.36 -3.89
C TYR A 569 -1.16 -5.40 -4.76
N MET A 570 0.13 -5.23 -4.43
CA MET A 570 1.07 -4.43 -5.21
C MET A 570 2.27 -5.31 -5.57
N LYS A 571 2.81 -5.11 -6.77
CA LYS A 571 3.92 -5.88 -7.30
C LYS A 571 4.98 -4.98 -7.90
N ASP A 572 6.24 -5.27 -7.58
CA ASP A 572 7.42 -4.59 -8.08
C ASP A 572 7.38 -3.06 -7.85
N TYR A 573 8.35 -2.35 -8.40
CA TYR A 573 8.37 -0.90 -8.40
C TYR A 573 7.79 -0.36 -9.71
N PHE A 574 7.04 0.75 -9.66
CA PHE A 574 6.45 1.34 -10.86
C PHE A 574 7.49 2.07 -11.72
N GLU A 575 8.25 1.30 -12.51
CA GLU A 575 9.34 1.82 -13.36
C GLU A 575 8.86 2.86 -14.38
N ALA A 576 7.65 2.68 -14.93
CA ALA A 576 7.11 3.54 -15.99
C ALA A 576 7.01 5.01 -15.57
N GLU A 577 6.73 5.27 -14.29
CA GLU A 577 6.67 6.61 -13.73
C GLU A 577 8.05 7.30 -13.76
N MET A 578 9.10 6.57 -13.36
CA MET A 578 10.47 7.08 -13.37
C MET A 578 11.01 7.23 -14.79
N CYS A 579 10.71 6.28 -15.67
CA CYS A 579 10.99 6.38 -17.09
C CYS A 579 10.30 7.60 -17.71
N CYS A 580 9.02 7.82 -17.41
CA CYS A 580 8.27 8.96 -17.90
C CYS A 580 8.88 10.28 -17.44
N ARG A 581 9.30 10.36 -16.17
CA ARG A 581 10.01 11.55 -15.64
C ARG A 581 11.35 11.82 -16.32
N GLY A 582 11.99 10.78 -16.86
CA GLY A 582 13.33 10.84 -17.44
C GLY A 582 14.45 10.56 -16.43
N VAL A 583 14.15 9.85 -15.34
CA VAL A 583 15.16 9.46 -14.33
C VAL A 583 15.95 8.27 -14.84
N THR A 584 17.14 8.52 -15.39
CA THR A 584 17.94 7.51 -16.09
C THR A 584 18.37 6.34 -15.21
N GLU A 585 18.58 6.58 -13.92
CA GLU A 585 19.06 5.61 -12.93
C GLU A 585 17.98 4.60 -12.53
N LEU A 586 16.71 5.00 -12.64
CA LEU A 586 15.55 4.18 -12.27
C LEU A 586 14.74 3.71 -13.49
N CYS A 587 15.19 4.06 -14.70
CA CYS A 587 14.63 3.58 -15.96
C CYS A 587 15.57 2.53 -16.58
N ASN A 588 15.26 1.25 -16.37
CA ASN A 588 16.16 0.14 -16.70
C ASN A 588 16.43 0.05 -18.21
N ASN A 589 15.43 0.40 -19.03
CA ASN A 589 15.57 0.46 -20.48
C ASN A 589 15.48 1.92 -20.95
N GLN A 590 16.62 2.47 -21.35
CA GLN A 590 16.73 3.86 -21.80
C GLN A 590 15.83 4.20 -23.01
N ARG A 591 15.38 3.20 -23.79
CA ARG A 591 14.38 3.42 -24.86
C ARG A 591 12.99 3.79 -24.35
N ASN A 592 12.73 3.53 -23.07
CA ASN A 592 11.47 3.86 -22.41
C ASN A 592 11.50 5.25 -21.76
N LEU A 593 12.63 5.97 -21.78
CA LEU A 593 12.66 7.34 -21.27
C LEU A 593 11.58 8.18 -21.94
N TYR A 594 10.91 9.01 -21.14
CA TYR A 594 9.83 9.89 -21.58
C TYR A 594 8.66 9.13 -22.21
N SER A 595 8.42 7.90 -21.75
CA SER A 595 7.31 7.07 -22.18
C SER A 595 6.60 6.45 -20.98
N ALA A 596 5.33 6.07 -21.18
CA ALA A 596 4.58 5.31 -20.18
C ALA A 596 4.90 3.81 -20.22
N ARG A 597 6.20 3.46 -20.33
CA ARG A 597 6.67 2.08 -20.43
C ARG A 597 7.80 1.82 -19.43
N PRO A 598 7.98 0.56 -18.97
CA PRO A 598 7.13 -0.62 -19.24
C PRO A 598 5.75 -0.48 -18.59
N LEU A 599 4.71 -1.12 -19.15
CA LEU A 599 3.40 -1.10 -18.49
C LEU A 599 3.42 -2.06 -17.29
N PRO A 600 2.74 -1.71 -16.18
CA PRO A 600 2.55 -2.61 -15.05
C PRO A 600 1.90 -3.93 -15.46
N ASN A 601 2.29 -5.01 -14.78
CA ASN A 601 1.69 -6.33 -14.96
C ASN A 601 0.41 -6.45 -14.12
N THR A 602 -0.68 -5.87 -14.64
CA THR A 602 -2.00 -5.87 -14.02
C THR A 602 -3.05 -6.50 -14.96
N GLY A 603 -4.20 -6.89 -14.41
CA GLY A 603 -5.36 -7.34 -15.20
C GLY A 603 -6.10 -6.20 -15.93
N LYS A 604 -5.70 -4.93 -15.73
CA LYS A 604 -6.27 -3.77 -16.40
C LYS A 604 -5.55 -3.47 -17.72
N ASP A 605 -6.30 -3.06 -18.74
CA ASP A 605 -5.71 -2.51 -19.96
C ASP A 605 -5.18 -1.10 -19.70
N LEU A 606 -3.86 -0.99 -19.62
CA LEU A 606 -3.15 0.28 -19.39
C LEU A 606 -2.51 0.85 -20.66
N THR A 607 -2.84 0.34 -21.85
CA THR A 607 -2.19 0.72 -23.11
C THR A 607 -2.38 2.19 -23.51
N SER A 608 -3.43 2.82 -23.00
CA SER A 608 -3.75 4.23 -23.23
C SER A 608 -3.05 5.19 -22.26
N LEU A 609 -2.37 4.72 -21.21
CA LEU A 609 -1.59 5.59 -20.32
C LEU A 609 -0.59 6.42 -21.12
N ARG A 610 -0.45 7.69 -20.72
CA ARG A 610 0.42 8.66 -21.40
C ARG A 610 1.54 9.15 -20.50
N CYS A 611 2.62 9.49 -21.17
CA CYS A 611 3.70 10.28 -20.62
C CYS A 611 3.75 11.57 -21.43
N ASN A 612 3.46 12.70 -20.79
CA ASN A 612 3.48 14.00 -21.44
C ASN A 612 4.83 14.71 -21.27
N ASN A 613 5.78 14.04 -20.63
CA ASN A 613 7.08 14.57 -20.28
C ASN A 613 8.09 14.28 -21.39
N ASN A 614 9.06 15.17 -21.56
CA ASN A 614 10.17 15.05 -22.49
C ASN A 614 11.38 15.85 -21.94
N PRO A 615 12.57 15.83 -22.58
CA PRO A 615 13.75 16.54 -22.08
C PRO A 615 13.58 18.05 -21.88
N GLU A 616 12.65 18.68 -22.60
CA GLU A 616 12.42 20.13 -22.59
C GLU A 616 11.20 20.54 -21.76
N ASN A 617 10.25 19.63 -21.55
CA ASN A 617 9.00 19.86 -20.83
C ASN A 617 8.71 18.70 -19.87
N ASN A 618 8.80 18.96 -18.57
CA ASN A 618 8.76 17.93 -17.54
C ASN A 618 7.75 18.29 -16.43
N PRO A 619 6.44 18.39 -16.74
CA PRO A 619 5.42 18.74 -15.75
C PRO A 619 5.28 17.62 -14.70
N PRO A 620 4.83 17.95 -13.47
CA PRO A 620 4.40 16.93 -12.51
C PRO A 620 3.26 16.07 -13.08
N GLY A 621 3.15 14.85 -12.59
CA GLY A 621 2.07 13.93 -12.92
C GLY A 621 0.76 14.30 -12.21
N GLU A 622 -0.36 13.90 -12.80
CA GLU A 622 -1.71 14.14 -12.26
C GLU A 622 -2.67 13.04 -12.72
N TRP A 623 -3.47 12.50 -11.77
CA TRP A 623 -4.40 11.40 -12.05
C TRP A 623 -5.78 12.03 -12.19
N ILE A 624 -6.27 12.08 -13.43
CA ILE A 624 -7.47 12.81 -13.79
C ILE A 624 -8.68 11.87 -13.89
N SER A 625 -8.49 10.62 -14.33
CA SER A 625 -9.61 9.69 -14.52
C SER A 625 -9.21 8.22 -14.48
N ASP A 626 -10.01 7.40 -13.80
CA ASP A 626 -9.91 5.92 -13.86
C ASP A 626 -10.43 5.33 -15.16
N SER A 627 -11.31 6.07 -15.86
CA SER A 627 -12.00 5.60 -17.06
C SER A 627 -11.36 6.07 -18.37
N LYS A 628 -10.68 7.23 -18.32
CA LYS A 628 -9.99 7.85 -19.46
C LYS A 628 -8.51 7.95 -19.15
N LEU A 629 -7.82 6.82 -19.21
CA LEU A 629 -6.41 6.68 -18.81
C LEU A 629 -5.45 7.54 -19.66
N ASP A 630 -5.87 7.96 -20.86
CA ASP A 630 -5.11 8.86 -21.73
C ASP A 630 -5.05 10.31 -21.24
N LEU A 631 -5.90 10.68 -20.27
CA LEU A 631 -5.84 11.97 -19.60
C LEU A 631 -4.80 12.01 -18.48
N ASN A 632 -4.34 10.85 -18.00
CA ASN A 632 -3.41 10.78 -16.88
C ASN A 632 -1.97 11.01 -17.34
N ASN A 633 -1.22 11.81 -16.59
CA ASN A 633 0.23 11.94 -16.76
C ASN A 633 0.95 11.25 -15.60
N ILE A 634 1.75 10.22 -15.90
CA ILE A 634 2.30 9.34 -14.86
C ILE A 634 3.67 9.73 -14.31
N ALA A 635 4.22 10.90 -14.65
CA ALA A 635 5.57 11.28 -14.23
C ALA A 635 5.62 11.84 -12.80
N LEU A 636 6.28 11.17 -11.85
CA LEU A 636 6.38 11.62 -10.45
C LEU A 636 5.00 11.99 -9.88
N GLN A 637 4.07 11.07 -10.00
CA GLN A 637 2.66 11.25 -9.70
C GLN A 637 2.34 10.58 -8.37
N ASP A 638 1.76 11.33 -7.43
CA ASP A 638 1.20 10.73 -6.23
C ASP A 638 -0.23 10.29 -6.57
N VAL A 639 -0.45 9.00 -6.81
CA VAL A 639 -1.78 8.51 -7.22
C VAL A 639 -2.68 8.22 -6.01
N PRO A 640 -4.01 8.32 -6.16
CA PRO A 640 -4.95 7.83 -5.15
C PRO A 640 -4.69 6.35 -4.80
N THR A 641 -4.82 5.97 -3.52
CA THR A 641 -4.52 4.60 -3.05
C THR A 641 -5.25 3.49 -3.84
N HIS A 642 -6.52 3.70 -4.22
CA HIS A 642 -7.27 2.71 -5.00
C HIS A 642 -6.67 2.49 -6.39
N VAL A 643 -6.00 3.50 -6.96
CA VAL A 643 -5.30 3.38 -8.24
C VAL A 643 -4.10 2.45 -8.06
N SER A 644 -3.27 2.67 -7.03
CA SER A 644 -2.12 1.81 -6.72
C SER A 644 -2.51 0.36 -6.49
N LEU A 645 -3.61 0.12 -5.76
CA LEU A 645 -4.04 -1.23 -5.37
C LEU A 645 -4.88 -1.94 -6.45
N ASN A 646 -5.88 -1.27 -7.02
CA ASN A 646 -6.90 -1.91 -7.87
C ASN A 646 -6.74 -1.65 -9.38
N VAL A 647 -5.96 -0.64 -9.77
CA VAL A 647 -5.75 -0.28 -11.18
C VAL A 647 -4.37 -0.69 -11.64
N LEU A 648 -3.33 -0.10 -11.05
CA LEU A 648 -1.94 -0.31 -11.42
C LEU A 648 -1.37 -1.60 -10.81
N SER A 649 -1.83 -1.96 -9.60
CA SER A 649 -1.28 -3.08 -8.80
C SER A 649 0.24 -2.97 -8.61
N THR A 650 0.74 -1.74 -8.53
CA THR A 650 2.14 -1.37 -8.32
C THR A 650 2.20 0.11 -7.92
N GLY A 651 3.38 0.61 -7.60
CA GLY A 651 3.62 2.01 -7.29
C GLY A 651 5.09 2.31 -7.00
N THR A 652 5.37 3.56 -6.71
CA THR A 652 6.65 4.02 -6.15
C THR A 652 6.64 3.94 -4.63
N CYS A 653 7.74 4.29 -3.98
CA CYS A 653 7.81 4.32 -2.51
C CYS A 653 6.71 5.17 -1.87
N VAL A 654 6.27 6.24 -2.55
CA VAL A 654 5.20 7.11 -2.06
C VAL A 654 3.85 6.40 -2.11
N ASP A 655 3.55 5.73 -3.22
CA ASP A 655 2.30 4.99 -3.42
C ASP A 655 2.19 3.78 -2.48
N TYR A 656 3.28 3.03 -2.29
CA TYR A 656 3.35 1.96 -1.31
C TYR A 656 3.09 2.49 0.10
N SER A 657 3.69 3.63 0.43
CA SER A 657 3.54 4.23 1.75
C SER A 657 2.12 4.73 2.00
N PHE A 658 1.50 5.43 1.05
CA PHE A 658 0.10 5.86 1.18
C PHE A 658 -0.86 4.68 1.19
N SER A 659 -0.61 3.63 0.39
CA SER A 659 -1.42 2.42 0.39
C SER A 659 -1.43 1.74 1.76
N LEU A 660 -0.25 1.58 2.39
CA LEU A 660 -0.17 1.02 3.74
C LEU A 660 -0.85 1.93 4.77
N THR A 661 -0.65 3.25 4.69
CA THR A 661 -1.31 4.22 5.57
C THR A 661 -2.83 4.09 5.47
N THR A 662 -3.40 4.12 4.27
CA THR A 662 -4.84 3.99 4.04
C THR A 662 -5.40 2.70 4.61
N LEU A 663 -4.78 1.55 4.33
CA LEU A 663 -5.27 0.26 4.79
C LEU A 663 -5.20 0.13 6.32
N LEU A 664 -4.11 0.61 6.94
CA LEU A 664 -3.98 0.63 8.40
C LEU A 664 -4.98 1.57 9.08
N ARG A 665 -5.23 2.74 8.50
CA ARG A 665 -6.28 3.65 8.96
C ARG A 665 -7.64 2.95 8.91
N LYS A 666 -7.97 2.25 7.81
CA LYS A 666 -9.24 1.53 7.66
C LYS A 666 -9.40 0.36 8.65
N VAL A 667 -8.34 -0.39 9.00
CA VAL A 667 -8.43 -1.39 10.09
C VAL A 667 -8.47 -0.79 11.51
N GLY A 668 -8.52 0.55 11.64
CA GLY A 668 -8.74 1.24 12.91
C GLY A 668 -7.49 1.74 13.63
N TYR A 669 -6.38 1.94 12.91
CA TYR A 669 -5.25 2.73 13.45
C TYR A 669 -5.59 4.21 13.44
N LYS A 670 -5.26 4.93 14.51
CA LYS A 670 -5.45 6.39 14.63
C LYS A 670 -4.47 7.16 13.76
N SER A 671 -4.78 8.43 13.50
CA SER A 671 -3.98 9.29 12.63
C SER A 671 -2.57 9.54 13.20
N ASP A 672 -2.40 9.37 14.52
CA ASP A 672 -1.11 9.44 15.21
C ASP A 672 -0.42 8.08 15.41
N GLU A 673 -1.05 6.97 15.03
CA GLU A 673 -0.48 5.62 15.11
C GLU A 673 0.15 5.16 13.79
N ILE A 674 -0.11 5.84 12.68
CA ILE A 674 0.43 5.53 11.36
C ILE A 674 0.77 6.81 10.58
N TYR A 675 1.97 6.86 10.03
CA TYR A 675 2.40 7.95 9.16
C TYR A 675 2.99 7.40 7.86
N THR A 676 2.67 8.08 6.76
CA THR A 676 3.53 8.11 5.57
C THR A 676 4.67 9.08 5.83
N VAL A 677 5.90 8.62 5.68
CA VAL A 677 7.11 9.39 5.92
C VAL A 677 7.73 9.75 4.59
N GLU A 678 7.86 11.05 4.34
CA GLU A 678 8.73 11.56 3.28
C GLU A 678 10.16 11.60 3.81
N ALA A 679 11.05 10.88 3.13
CA ALA A 679 12.47 10.92 3.34
C ALA A 679 13.21 11.38 2.07
N TYR A 680 14.51 11.65 2.19
CA TYR A 680 15.32 11.97 1.02
C TYR A 680 15.38 10.77 0.07
N ASN A 681 14.87 10.93 -1.16
CA ASN A 681 14.78 9.91 -2.23
C ASN A 681 14.00 8.64 -1.86
N HIS A 682 13.22 8.65 -0.78
CA HIS A 682 12.47 7.48 -0.33
C HIS A 682 11.21 7.86 0.45
N ALA A 683 10.24 6.97 0.50
CA ALA A 683 9.08 7.09 1.36
C ALA A 683 8.74 5.73 1.97
N TYR A 684 8.31 5.74 3.22
CA TYR A 684 8.05 4.54 4.01
C TYR A 684 7.12 4.88 5.17
N ASN A 685 6.80 3.92 6.05
CA ASN A 685 5.86 4.14 7.13
C ASN A 685 6.50 4.08 8.53
N LEU A 686 5.93 4.86 9.44
CA LEU A 686 6.11 4.69 10.88
C LEU A 686 4.80 4.17 11.46
N VAL A 687 4.86 2.99 12.08
CA VAL A 687 3.68 2.30 12.61
C VAL A 687 3.84 2.08 14.11
N LYS A 688 2.87 2.56 14.90
CA LYS A 688 2.78 2.26 16.32
C LYS A 688 1.92 1.01 16.51
N LEU A 689 2.56 -0.15 16.50
CA LEU A 689 1.83 -1.42 16.68
C LEU A 689 1.31 -1.54 18.12
N PRO A 690 0.19 -2.25 18.34
CA PRO A 690 -0.29 -2.54 19.68
C PRO A 690 0.80 -3.17 20.55
N PHE A 691 0.86 -2.69 21.80
CA PHE A 691 1.85 -3.01 22.84
C PHE A 691 3.28 -2.50 22.60
N ASP A 692 3.57 -1.88 21.45
CA ASP A 692 4.85 -1.24 21.24
C ASP A 692 4.89 0.12 21.95
N ASN A 693 6.00 0.40 22.64
CA ASN A 693 6.22 1.70 23.28
C ASN A 693 6.74 2.77 22.31
N LYS A 694 7.22 2.34 21.13
CA LYS A 694 7.83 3.18 20.10
C LYS A 694 7.22 2.83 18.74
N TYR A 695 7.43 3.71 17.76
CA TYR A 695 7.08 3.45 16.37
C TYR A 695 8.08 2.46 15.77
N THR A 696 7.56 1.52 15.00
CA THR A 696 8.34 0.60 14.17
C THR A 696 8.40 1.13 12.74
N LEU A 697 9.59 1.10 12.15
CA LEU A 697 9.81 1.44 10.74
C LEU A 697 9.35 0.29 9.85
N VAL A 698 8.57 0.62 8.83
CA VAL A 698 8.03 -0.34 7.87
C VAL A 698 8.26 0.18 6.47
N ASP A 699 8.83 -0.65 5.61
CA ASP A 699 9.10 -0.32 4.21
C ASP A 699 8.62 -1.46 3.32
N THR A 700 7.47 -1.26 2.68
CA THR A 700 6.87 -2.21 1.74
C THR A 700 7.26 -1.95 0.29
N THR A 701 8.08 -0.93 0.03
CA THR A 701 8.41 -0.46 -1.32
C THR A 701 8.96 -1.59 -2.19
N GLY A 702 8.41 -1.77 -3.38
CA GLY A 702 8.89 -2.77 -4.33
C GLY A 702 8.86 -4.19 -3.77
N ASN A 703 7.92 -4.46 -2.86
CA ASN A 703 7.80 -5.73 -2.14
C ASN A 703 9.04 -6.11 -1.34
N ASN A 704 9.66 -5.14 -0.67
CA ASN A 704 10.81 -5.39 0.21
C ASN A 704 10.52 -6.52 1.22
N ASP A 705 11.50 -7.40 1.42
CA ASP A 705 11.42 -8.55 2.32
C ASP A 705 12.72 -8.68 3.13
N PRO A 706 12.68 -8.54 4.47
CA PRO A 706 11.49 -8.25 5.27
C PRO A 706 11.08 -6.77 5.20
N ALA A 707 9.78 -6.52 4.99
CA ALA A 707 9.22 -5.15 5.05
C ALA A 707 9.22 -4.55 6.46
N ILE A 708 9.33 -5.38 7.49
CA ILE A 708 9.33 -5.00 8.90
C ILE A 708 10.37 -5.82 9.67
N ILE A 709 11.16 -5.15 10.51
CA ILE A 709 12.11 -5.79 11.43
C ILE A 709 11.80 -5.29 12.84
N PHE A 710 11.29 -6.16 13.71
CA PHE A 710 10.88 -5.76 15.05
C PHE A 710 12.07 -5.22 15.87
N GLY A 711 11.88 -4.02 16.46
CA GLY A 711 12.89 -3.38 17.29
C GLY A 711 14.09 -2.79 16.54
N HIS A 712 14.11 -2.88 15.20
CA HIS A 712 15.23 -2.45 14.38
C HIS A 712 14.76 -1.67 13.14
N VAL A 713 15.72 -1.00 12.50
CA VAL A 713 15.53 -0.31 11.23
C VAL A 713 15.62 -1.34 10.08
N PRO A 714 14.77 -1.26 9.04
CA PRO A 714 14.93 -2.07 7.82
C PRO A 714 16.29 -1.83 7.14
N LEU A 715 16.70 -2.73 6.25
CA LEU A 715 17.97 -2.61 5.51
C LEU A 715 17.76 -1.87 4.19
N GLY A 716 18.79 -1.15 3.73
CA GLY A 716 18.85 -0.60 2.37
C GLY A 716 18.83 0.92 2.26
N TYR A 717 18.38 1.63 3.30
CA TYR A 717 18.32 3.09 3.32
C TYR A 717 18.76 3.67 4.67
N ASP A 718 19.19 4.93 4.65
CA ASP A 718 19.41 5.73 5.86
C ASP A 718 18.07 6.28 6.36
N TYR A 719 17.25 5.41 6.97
CA TYR A 719 15.86 5.72 7.32
C TYR A 719 15.74 6.91 8.28
N CYS A 720 16.41 6.84 9.43
CA CYS A 720 16.20 7.80 10.52
C CYS A 720 16.63 9.23 10.15
N GLU A 721 17.86 9.39 9.66
CA GLU A 721 18.49 10.71 9.46
C GLU A 721 17.86 11.52 8.32
N ASN A 722 17.20 10.84 7.38
CA ASN A 722 16.62 11.46 6.18
C ASN A 722 15.13 11.82 6.31
N ILE A 723 14.49 11.59 7.45
CA ILE A 723 13.08 11.96 7.68
C ILE A 723 12.89 13.47 7.50
N LYS A 724 12.06 13.87 6.53
CA LYS A 724 11.71 15.28 6.25
C LYS A 724 10.37 15.68 6.87
N THR A 725 9.32 14.94 6.53
CA THR A 725 7.92 15.30 6.82
C THR A 725 7.10 14.02 6.98
N CYS A 726 6.03 14.08 7.75
CA CYS A 726 5.12 12.96 7.96
C CYS A 726 3.71 13.37 7.54
N TYR A 727 2.95 12.42 7.01
CA TYR A 727 1.62 12.64 6.47
C TYR A 727 0.66 11.53 6.91
N ASN A 728 -0.62 11.88 7.00
CA ASN A 728 -1.74 10.96 7.13
C ASN A 728 -2.96 11.54 6.36
N ASP A 729 -4.14 10.96 6.52
CA ASP A 729 -5.40 11.44 5.93
C ASP A 729 -5.78 12.87 6.38
N ASN A 730 -5.27 13.34 7.52
CA ASN A 730 -5.42 14.73 7.98
C ASN A 730 -4.37 15.69 7.36
N GLY A 731 -3.46 15.17 6.53
CA GLY A 731 -2.41 15.89 5.82
C GLY A 731 -1.06 15.87 6.53
N GLU A 732 -0.30 16.98 6.40
CA GLU A 732 1.00 17.12 7.08
C GLU A 732 0.83 17.04 8.60
N ALA A 733 1.64 16.18 9.22
CA ALA A 733 1.65 15.89 10.63
C ALA A 733 3.07 15.96 11.22
N LEU A 734 3.14 16.19 12.53
CA LEU A 734 4.41 16.22 13.25
C LEU A 734 4.98 14.80 13.35
N CYS A 735 6.14 14.56 12.72
CA CYS A 735 6.83 13.29 12.86
C CYS A 735 7.18 12.98 14.32
N PRO A 736 7.13 11.70 14.74
CA PRO A 736 7.63 11.26 16.03
C PRO A 736 9.11 11.65 16.25
N SER A 737 9.49 11.87 17.51
CA SER A 737 10.90 12.05 17.89
C SER A 737 11.69 10.75 17.66
N PHE A 738 12.98 10.86 17.40
CA PHE A 738 13.85 9.70 17.16
C PHE A 738 13.92 8.75 18.37
N ASP A 739 13.86 9.29 19.60
CA ASP A 739 13.78 8.47 20.82
C ASP A 739 12.54 7.57 20.87
N ASN A 740 11.47 7.97 20.16
CA ASN A 740 10.22 7.25 20.05
C ASN A 740 10.16 6.34 18.82
N ILE A 741 11.25 6.13 18.09
CA ILE A 741 11.31 5.23 16.93
C ILE A 741 12.36 4.15 17.20
N TYR A 742 11.99 2.88 17.07
CA TYR A 742 12.92 1.77 17.28
C TYR A 742 14.10 1.85 16.30
N GLY A 743 15.32 1.81 16.84
CA GLY A 743 16.56 1.82 16.07
C GLY A 743 17.04 3.21 15.63
N CYS A 744 16.32 4.27 15.97
CA CYS A 744 16.71 5.66 15.67
C CYS A 744 17.29 6.43 16.87
N GLU A 745 17.45 5.82 18.05
CA GLU A 745 17.81 6.50 19.29
C GLU A 745 19.16 7.22 19.23
N ASN A 746 20.09 6.71 18.40
CA ASN A 746 21.42 7.29 18.24
C ASN A 746 21.55 8.18 16.98
N ALA A 747 20.48 8.32 16.21
CA ALA A 747 20.49 9.10 14.97
C ALA A 747 20.57 10.60 15.27
N LYS A 748 21.40 11.33 14.50
CA LYS A 748 21.55 12.79 14.71
C LYS A 748 20.46 13.55 13.96
N GLN A 749 19.68 14.32 14.69
CA GLN A 749 18.63 15.15 14.10
C GLN A 749 19.24 16.40 13.43
N SER A 750 18.89 16.66 12.17
CA SER A 750 19.35 17.85 11.46
C SER A 750 18.76 19.14 12.06
N ILE A 751 19.51 20.24 11.99
CA ILE A 751 19.08 21.56 12.49
C ILE A 751 17.78 22.02 11.81
N VAL A 752 17.60 21.69 10.52
CA VAL A 752 16.38 22.00 9.76
C VAL A 752 15.15 21.30 10.34
N LYS A 753 15.29 20.04 10.78
CA LYS A 753 14.19 19.28 11.42
C LYS A 753 13.84 19.86 12.79
N GLN A 754 14.82 20.30 13.57
CA GLN A 754 14.55 21.00 14.83
C GLN A 754 13.75 22.30 14.62
N GLY A 755 14.06 23.06 13.56
CA GLY A 755 13.30 24.24 13.16
C GLY A 755 11.84 23.94 12.77
N LYS A 756 11.60 22.89 11.98
CA LYS A 756 10.24 22.45 11.62
C LYS A 756 9.41 22.04 12.84
N VAL A 757 9.99 21.30 13.79
CA VAL A 757 9.30 20.89 15.04
C VAL A 757 8.86 22.12 15.85
N ILE A 758 9.71 23.13 15.94
CA ILE A 758 9.39 24.40 16.62
C ILE A 758 8.26 25.13 15.89
N GLY A 759 8.33 25.22 14.55
CA GLY A 759 7.29 25.86 13.74
C GLY A 759 5.93 25.17 13.88
N PHE A 760 5.88 23.84 13.82
CA PHE A 760 4.64 23.08 13.95
C PHE A 760 4.01 23.24 15.34
N ARG A 761 4.82 23.11 16.42
CA ARG A 761 4.34 23.33 17.79
C ARG A 761 3.85 24.77 18.01
N THR A 762 4.50 25.74 17.39
CA THR A 762 4.09 27.15 17.48
C THR A 762 2.73 27.35 16.81
N ASN A 763 2.51 26.78 15.62
CA ASN A 763 1.21 26.81 14.94
C ASN A 763 0.11 26.09 15.74
N GLU A 764 0.41 24.95 16.37
CA GLU A 764 -0.56 24.23 17.19
C GLU A 764 -0.98 25.05 18.43
N ILE A 765 -0.02 25.72 19.08
CA ILE A 765 -0.28 26.62 20.19
C ILE A 765 -1.09 27.84 19.72
N ILE A 766 -0.75 28.43 18.58
CA ILE A 766 -1.50 29.54 18.00
C ILE A 766 -2.95 29.11 17.72
N ASN A 767 -3.18 27.96 17.08
CA ASN A 767 -4.54 27.47 16.80
C ASN A 767 -5.33 27.20 18.10
N LYS A 768 -4.70 26.61 19.12
CA LYS A 768 -5.33 26.42 20.44
C LYS A 768 -5.68 27.76 21.11
N ILE A 769 -4.81 28.76 21.01
CA ILE A 769 -5.08 30.09 21.54
C ILE A 769 -6.21 30.77 20.76
N VAL A 770 -6.21 30.68 19.44
CA VAL A 770 -7.27 31.22 18.58
C VAL A 770 -8.62 30.60 18.95
N GLU A 771 -8.67 29.28 19.18
CA GLU A 771 -9.91 28.61 19.55
C GLU A 771 -10.38 28.97 20.96
N LEU A 772 -9.47 29.10 21.93
CA LEU A 772 -9.81 29.60 23.27
C LEU A 772 -10.31 31.05 23.24
N VAL A 773 -9.72 31.89 22.39
CA VAL A 773 -10.16 33.28 22.18
C VAL A 773 -11.53 33.30 21.51
N ARG A 774 -11.77 32.44 20.52
CA ARG A 774 -13.07 32.30 19.86
C ARG A 774 -14.16 31.91 20.86
N VAL A 775 -13.94 30.88 21.67
CA VAL A 775 -14.90 30.42 22.70
C VAL A 775 -15.19 31.51 23.72
N GLU A 776 -14.19 32.30 24.13
CA GLU A 776 -14.39 33.42 25.08
C GLU A 776 -15.04 34.65 24.43
N LEU A 777 -14.97 34.81 23.11
CA LEU A 777 -15.69 35.86 22.37
C LEU A 777 -17.14 35.48 22.05
N GLU A 778 -17.41 34.18 21.89
CA GLU A 778 -18.76 33.63 21.72
C GLU A 778 -19.57 33.61 23.03
N ARG A 779 -18.88 33.72 24.18
CA ARG A 779 -19.45 33.77 25.53
C ARG A 779 -19.62 35.20 26.05
#